data_AF-A0A357TPN9-F1
#
_entry.id   AF-A0A357TPN9-F1
#
_cell.length_a   1.000
_cell.length_b   1.000
_cell.length_c   1.000
_cell.angle_alpha   90.00
_cell.angle_beta   90.00
_cell.angle_gamma   90.00
#
_symmetry.space_group_name_H-M   'P 1'
#
loop_
_entity.id
_entity.type
_entity.pdbx_description
1 polymer ?
#
loop_
_entity_poly.entity_id
_entity_poly.type
_entity_poly.pdbx_seq_one_letter_code
_entity_poly.pdbx_strand_id
1 'polypeptide(L)'
;MTNTRTKQKERTLYIILAAALAARLLLALVTEGYTYDMSCFVAWGDKLASEGPAAFYSADYFADYPPGYILVLGLVSLVRKALQLSYESHWTYFLLALIPAICDCAAVVLLDHISRRYMGQGRAQRCLVLFAAFCPLTLFDTGIWKQIDGAFALPLLLCFWLLEERRYLLAAVLYGVALAIKPQALLAGPVLAVCFLVAIADAVRDGKSPLKSVGQIFCGAALALLPPLLAGLPFYGAKNLVPSLIDKYITTASGYQYATINAFNWFAALGGNWQALDACPVFNLSWKVLGIFNIAVITVLLVVLAVISWRAGQFSPLLLAAFYTVGIFTFAHCMHERYLVLGMLLVLLAAARWNDIRLYGAGFGLSITGFLNLETVYTLVGSDDEWLSSDTSREFAMAVGFAETAAFVLLAFTAWAICRHGAISPLAKVETIEKDKTKTVQKKLGLCTLRIDPQPAWTAKEKKALATLTLIVAVVSFAYLGSMKAPQNPVDATDSTATIDFTPQQDAVEIWVYPGISTGGSLRITDAAGNELYQKELSYATPFCWTKTAITAPAGQTLTATIENAQMFELALRDATGALVPVTGGDALFDEQSEVPDTISQLNSMYFDEIYHGRTGYEMLHRMTAYETTHPPLGKDFIMLGIAIFGMTAFGWRCAGTLFGVMLVPLMWCFARRLTHKRWAGAMAGALIAAGFMRFSQSRIATIDIYGTFFILLGAYFMVWYCQSVLQNGVDGSLLPMALGGVAFGLGCASKWTGIYAGAGLAVLYLGVLYARWKQKQPGFWKEFRMAAVGGVAFYIVVPFLIYLASYLPYWWKDPTFGLRDWWDCQTYMYWYHSTLKATHPFESRWYTWLLDLRPVWYYKNSYLEAGLQGSIAGFYNPVICWAGLFCILLLLWRQVSARGTAKGAGVLILYASQLLSWMLVSRCTFMYHYFPSSVFALTAVVLVLTQMKRQDRAKKIGAGLCIAALMCFAWFYPVLSGLPVPTLWAQSTKILPSYGFY
;
A
#
# COMPACT_ATOMS: atom_id res chain seq x y z
N MET A 1 30.28 12.09 34.63
CA MET A 1 29.06 11.53 33.99
C MET A 1 28.58 12.28 32.74
N THR A 2 29.04 13.51 32.48
CA THR A 2 28.67 14.31 31.29
C THR A 2 29.28 13.76 30.00
N ASN A 3 30.59 13.48 29.95
CA ASN A 3 31.28 12.98 28.73
C ASN A 3 30.76 11.64 28.20
N THR A 4 30.38 10.70 29.07
CA THR A 4 29.82 9.40 28.67
C THR A 4 28.43 9.53 28.04
N ARG A 5 27.64 10.49 28.53
CA ARG A 5 26.27 10.74 28.04
C ARG A 5 26.28 11.46 26.69
N THR A 6 27.28 12.29 26.41
CA THR A 6 27.49 12.91 25.09
C THR A 6 27.92 11.87 24.04
N LYS A 7 28.93 11.04 24.35
CA LYS A 7 29.42 9.96 23.46
C LYS A 7 28.32 8.96 23.08
N GLN A 8 27.47 8.55 24.02
CA GLN A 8 26.38 7.61 23.73
C GLN A 8 25.30 8.19 22.79
N LYS A 9 25.11 9.52 22.82
CA LYS A 9 24.11 10.21 22.00
C LYS A 9 24.60 10.49 20.59
N GLU A 10 25.87 10.80 20.42
CA GLU A 10 26.51 10.86 19.10
C GLU A 10 26.48 9.50 18.43
N ARG A 11 26.78 8.43 19.17
CA ARG A 11 26.65 7.05 18.68
C ARG A 11 25.25 6.72 18.16
N THR A 12 24.19 7.25 18.79
CA THR A 12 22.82 7.00 18.34
C THR A 12 22.54 7.66 16.98
N LEU A 13 22.98 8.91 16.79
CA LEU A 13 22.82 9.61 15.52
C LEU A 13 23.60 8.89 14.41
N TYR A 14 24.85 8.48 14.65
CA TYR A 14 25.64 7.76 13.66
C TYR A 14 25.01 6.44 13.23
N ILE A 15 24.39 5.69 14.15
CA ILE A 15 23.65 4.47 13.81
C ILE A 15 22.44 4.79 12.92
N ILE A 16 21.68 5.86 13.24
CA ILE A 16 20.53 6.28 12.44
C ILE A 16 20.98 6.66 11.02
N LEU A 17 22.03 7.48 10.90
CA LEU A 17 22.55 7.91 9.61
C LEU A 17 23.12 6.76 8.79
N ALA A 18 23.88 5.85 9.42
CA ALA A 18 24.41 4.67 8.74
C ALA A 18 23.28 3.77 8.23
N ALA A 19 22.24 3.55 9.02
CA ALA A 19 21.08 2.77 8.61
C ALA A 19 20.27 3.47 7.51
N ALA A 20 20.10 4.79 7.58
CA ALA A 20 19.37 5.57 6.59
C ALA A 20 20.10 5.66 5.23
N LEU A 21 21.43 5.77 5.26
CA LEU A 21 22.28 5.73 4.08
C LEU A 21 22.27 4.33 3.46
N ALA A 22 22.47 3.29 4.28
CA ALA A 22 22.41 1.90 3.82
C ALA A 22 21.05 1.58 3.20
N ALA A 23 19.94 2.02 3.82
CA ALA A 23 18.61 1.81 3.27
C ALA A 23 18.45 2.43 1.87
N ARG A 24 18.86 3.69 1.68
CA ARG A 24 18.81 4.36 0.36
C ARG A 24 19.65 3.64 -0.69
N LEU A 25 20.88 3.30 -0.33
CA LEU A 25 21.82 2.68 -1.26
C LEU A 25 21.45 1.22 -1.60
N LEU A 26 20.91 0.47 -0.63
CA LEU A 26 20.37 -0.87 -0.89
C LEU A 26 19.14 -0.79 -1.79
N LEU A 27 18.23 0.16 -1.55
CA LEU A 27 17.09 0.39 -2.44
C LEU A 27 17.55 0.77 -3.85
N ALA A 28 18.58 1.61 -3.98
CA ALA A 28 19.14 1.99 -5.27
C ALA A 28 19.73 0.80 -6.04
N LEU A 29 20.26 -0.19 -5.31
CA LEU A 29 20.83 -1.41 -5.89
C LEU A 29 19.77 -2.44 -6.31
N VAL A 30 18.61 -2.51 -5.63
CA VAL A 30 17.61 -3.57 -5.86
C VAL A 30 16.39 -3.10 -6.66
N THR A 31 16.41 -1.87 -7.18
CA THR A 31 15.30 -1.29 -7.95
C THR A 31 15.81 -0.55 -9.19
N GLU A 32 15.04 -0.57 -10.29
CA GLU A 32 15.47 -0.10 -11.61
C GLU A 32 15.59 1.44 -11.75
N GLY A 33 14.94 2.23 -10.90
CA GLY A 33 14.90 3.69 -11.09
C GLY A 33 13.83 4.15 -12.09
N TYR A 34 13.58 5.46 -12.12
CA TYR A 34 12.60 6.04 -13.05
C TYR A 34 13.25 6.17 -14.44
N THR A 35 12.75 5.40 -15.40
CA THR A 35 13.43 5.10 -16.67
C THR A 35 13.88 6.34 -17.43
N TYR A 36 13.03 7.37 -17.55
CA TYR A 36 13.36 8.59 -18.31
C TYR A 36 14.52 9.37 -17.68
N ASP A 37 14.51 9.55 -16.36
CA ASP A 37 15.59 10.27 -15.67
C ASP A 37 16.89 9.46 -15.68
N MET A 38 16.82 8.15 -15.45
CA MET A 38 18.02 7.29 -15.45
C MET A 38 18.71 7.33 -16.80
N SER A 39 17.93 7.27 -17.88
CA SER A 39 18.43 7.40 -19.25
C SER A 39 19.13 8.74 -19.47
N CYS A 40 18.51 9.84 -19.04
CA CYS A 40 19.07 11.19 -19.12
C CYS A 40 20.38 11.31 -18.31
N PHE A 41 20.40 10.88 -17.04
CA PHE A 41 21.56 11.08 -16.18
C PHE A 41 22.80 10.31 -16.63
N VAL A 42 22.61 9.06 -17.08
CA VAL A 42 23.72 8.27 -17.63
C VAL A 42 24.20 8.88 -18.95
N ALA A 43 23.27 9.26 -19.85
CA ALA A 43 23.61 9.87 -21.13
C ALA A 43 24.36 11.20 -20.97
N TRP A 44 23.89 12.07 -20.06
CA TRP A 44 24.52 13.36 -19.77
C TRP A 44 25.93 13.17 -19.20
N GLY A 45 26.10 12.25 -18.24
CA GLY A 45 27.41 11.94 -17.69
C GLY A 45 28.38 11.43 -18.76
N ASP A 46 27.91 10.50 -19.60
CA ASP A 46 28.72 9.89 -20.67
C ASP A 46 29.13 10.90 -21.75
N LYS A 47 28.19 11.76 -22.19
CA LYS A 47 28.49 12.83 -23.15
C LYS A 47 29.51 13.81 -22.60
N LEU A 48 29.35 14.26 -21.35
CA LEU A 48 30.34 15.14 -20.72
C LEU A 48 31.72 14.47 -20.65
N ALA A 49 31.77 13.18 -20.33
CA ALA A 49 33.02 12.43 -20.23
C ALA A 49 33.66 12.13 -21.59
N SER A 50 32.91 12.04 -22.69
CA SER A 50 33.44 11.76 -24.03
C SER A 50 33.77 13.00 -24.85
N GLU A 51 32.92 14.02 -24.80
CA GLU A 51 33.02 15.22 -25.66
C GLU A 51 33.54 16.45 -24.91
N GLY A 52 33.55 16.42 -23.57
CA GLY A 52 33.95 17.54 -22.73
C GLY A 52 32.86 18.61 -22.56
N PRO A 53 33.06 19.57 -21.64
CA PRO A 53 32.03 20.53 -21.24
C PRO A 53 31.65 21.51 -22.35
N ALA A 54 32.60 21.92 -23.19
CA ALA A 54 32.37 22.91 -24.26
C ALA A 54 31.41 22.42 -25.35
N ALA A 55 31.30 21.10 -25.55
CA ALA A 55 30.43 20.48 -26.55
C ALA A 55 29.10 19.96 -25.95
N PHE A 56 28.92 20.05 -24.63
CA PHE A 56 27.80 19.39 -23.95
C PHE A 56 26.42 19.94 -24.33
N TYR A 57 26.23 21.26 -24.28
CA TYR A 57 24.96 21.93 -24.64
C TYR A 57 24.87 22.25 -26.14
N SER A 58 25.02 21.23 -26.99
CA SER A 58 24.81 21.36 -28.43
C SER A 58 23.32 21.55 -28.78
N ALA A 59 23.01 22.23 -29.90
CA ALA A 59 21.65 22.66 -30.26
C ALA A 59 20.58 21.56 -30.26
N ASP A 60 20.93 20.33 -30.67
CA ASP A 60 19.99 19.21 -30.78
C ASP A 60 20.05 18.22 -29.59
N TYR A 61 20.71 18.60 -28.49
CA TYR A 61 20.86 17.73 -27.32
C TYR A 61 20.00 18.18 -26.16
N PHE A 62 19.10 17.29 -25.70
CA PHE A 62 18.27 17.56 -24.55
C PHE A 62 19.07 17.48 -23.26
N ALA A 63 19.23 18.62 -22.59
CA ALA A 63 19.71 18.72 -21.21
C ALA A 63 19.05 19.93 -20.54
N ASP A 64 18.18 19.69 -19.56
CA ASP A 64 17.42 20.73 -18.86
C ASP A 64 18.09 21.19 -17.56
N TYR A 65 19.18 20.56 -17.13
CA TYR A 65 19.92 20.95 -15.93
C TYR A 65 20.98 22.01 -16.21
N PRO A 66 21.18 22.98 -15.30
CA PRO A 66 22.32 23.88 -15.33
C PRO A 66 23.66 23.15 -15.12
N PRO A 67 24.78 23.78 -15.49
CA PRO A 67 26.11 23.16 -15.52
C PRO A 67 26.58 22.51 -14.20
N GLY A 68 26.14 23.00 -13.04
CA GLY A 68 26.70 22.61 -11.75
C GLY A 68 26.54 21.12 -11.42
N TYR A 69 25.36 20.53 -11.67
CA TYR A 69 25.17 19.10 -11.43
C TYR A 69 25.63 18.21 -12.59
N ILE A 70 25.71 18.76 -13.81
CA ILE A 70 26.27 18.04 -14.97
C ILE A 70 27.72 17.62 -14.68
N LEU A 71 28.50 18.46 -14.01
CA LEU A 71 29.86 18.11 -13.57
C LEU A 71 29.89 16.89 -12.63
N VAL A 72 28.89 16.75 -11.76
CA VAL A 72 28.77 15.59 -10.86
C VAL A 72 28.46 14.33 -11.66
N LEU A 73 27.55 14.40 -12.63
CA LEU A 73 27.25 13.28 -13.53
C LEU A 73 28.46 12.86 -14.38
N GLY A 74 29.26 13.83 -14.82
CA GLY A 74 30.53 13.55 -15.50
C GLY A 74 31.51 12.76 -14.62
N LEU A 75 31.66 13.15 -13.36
CA LEU A 75 32.48 12.38 -12.40
C LEU A 75 31.93 10.97 -12.17
N VAL A 76 30.60 10.82 -12.05
CA VAL A 76 29.97 9.50 -11.95
C VAL A 76 30.28 8.64 -13.18
N SER A 77 30.19 9.20 -14.39
CA SER A 77 30.55 8.49 -15.63
C SER A 77 32.02 8.08 -15.68
N LEU A 78 32.94 8.96 -15.24
CA LEU A 78 34.36 8.62 -15.17
C LEU A 78 34.64 7.45 -14.21
N VAL A 79 34.01 7.45 -13.04
CA VAL A 79 34.11 6.33 -12.07
C VAL A 79 33.49 5.06 -12.64
N ARG A 80 32.33 5.15 -13.29
CA ARG A 80 31.65 4.03 -13.96
C ARG A 80 32.55 3.39 -15.02
N LYS A 81 33.16 4.20 -15.89
CA LYS A 81 34.10 3.76 -16.94
C LYS A 81 35.37 3.16 -16.34
N ALA A 82 35.93 3.75 -15.28
CA ALA A 82 37.10 3.21 -14.59
C ALA A 82 36.84 1.85 -13.94
N LEU A 83 35.62 1.62 -13.43
CA LEU A 83 35.19 0.35 -12.83
C LEU A 83 34.61 -0.65 -13.84
N GLN A 84 34.58 -0.30 -15.13
CA GLN A 84 34.02 -1.13 -16.21
C GLN A 84 32.55 -1.55 -15.98
N LEU A 85 31.76 -0.68 -15.33
CA LEU A 85 30.35 -0.94 -15.06
C LEU A 85 29.49 -0.69 -16.30
N SER A 86 28.51 -1.56 -16.56
CA SER A 86 27.62 -1.42 -17.73
C SER A 86 26.68 -0.22 -17.61
N TYR A 87 26.21 0.26 -18.77
CA TYR A 87 25.39 1.48 -18.91
C TYR A 87 24.12 1.44 -18.02
N GLU A 88 23.39 0.33 -18.02
CA GLU A 88 22.16 0.12 -17.24
C GLU A 88 22.34 -0.92 -16.11
N SER A 89 23.50 -0.94 -15.44
CA SER A 89 23.64 -1.81 -14.25
C SER A 89 23.06 -1.17 -12.99
N HIS A 90 22.58 -2.02 -12.07
CA HIS A 90 22.24 -1.62 -10.71
C HIS A 90 23.38 -0.89 -9.97
N TRP A 91 24.64 -1.19 -10.30
CA TRP A 91 25.80 -0.48 -9.77
C TRP A 91 25.96 0.94 -10.34
N THR A 92 25.60 1.17 -11.59
CA THR A 92 25.53 2.53 -12.16
C THR A 92 24.47 3.35 -11.42
N TYR A 93 23.29 2.78 -11.17
CA TYR A 93 22.22 3.47 -10.43
C TYR A 93 22.58 3.72 -8.96
N PHE A 94 23.32 2.80 -8.33
CA PHE A 94 23.90 3.02 -7.01
C PHE A 94 24.81 4.27 -7.00
N LEU A 95 25.68 4.44 -8.00
CA LEU A 95 26.59 5.58 -8.08
C LEU A 95 25.82 6.91 -8.27
N LEU A 96 24.76 6.91 -9.08
CA LEU A 96 23.89 8.07 -9.27
C LEU A 96 23.19 8.49 -7.97
N ALA A 97 22.73 7.53 -7.17
CA ALA A 97 22.05 7.79 -5.90
C ALA A 97 23.00 8.20 -4.74
N LEU A 98 24.32 8.01 -4.88
CA LEU A 98 25.28 8.18 -3.79
C LEU A 98 25.33 9.63 -3.27
N ILE A 99 25.53 10.61 -4.17
CA ILE A 99 25.65 12.02 -3.77
C ILE A 99 24.33 12.53 -3.16
N PRO A 100 23.16 12.32 -3.79
CA PRO A 100 21.88 12.71 -3.18
C PRO A 100 21.65 12.04 -1.82
N ALA A 101 22.01 10.77 -1.65
CA ALA A 101 21.85 10.06 -0.37
C ALA A 101 22.72 10.63 0.76
N ILE A 102 23.94 11.09 0.43
CA ILE A 102 24.80 11.81 1.37
C ILE A 102 24.18 13.16 1.73
N CYS A 103 23.66 13.89 0.74
CA CYS A 103 23.01 15.17 0.96
C CYS A 103 21.76 15.07 1.84
N ASP A 104 20.94 14.04 1.64
CA ASP A 104 19.82 13.69 2.51
C ASP A 104 20.27 13.46 3.97
N CYS A 105 21.32 12.67 4.17
CA CYS A 105 21.87 12.43 5.51
C CYS A 105 22.40 13.73 6.14
N ALA A 106 23.00 14.62 5.35
CA ALA A 106 23.45 15.93 5.82
C ALA A 106 22.28 16.84 6.21
N ALA A 107 21.15 16.78 5.49
CA ALA A 107 19.92 17.48 5.88
C ALA A 107 19.38 16.96 7.23
N VAL A 108 19.47 15.65 7.49
CA VAL A 108 19.12 15.05 8.79
C VAL A 108 20.07 15.53 9.90
N VAL A 109 21.37 15.67 9.62
CA VAL A 109 22.35 16.24 10.57
C VAL A 109 21.98 17.69 10.92
N LEU A 110 21.62 18.50 9.92
CA LEU A 110 21.15 19.87 10.13
C LEU A 110 19.89 19.91 11.01
N LEU A 111 18.92 19.02 10.74
CA LEU A 111 17.70 18.89 11.55
C LEU A 111 18.01 18.46 13.00
N ASP A 112 18.91 17.48 13.20
CA ASP A 112 19.34 17.07 14.54
C ASP A 112 20.03 18.22 15.29
N HIS A 113 20.88 19.00 14.60
CA HIS A 113 21.51 20.19 15.16
C HIS A 113 20.48 21.24 15.63
N ILE A 114 19.55 21.63 14.76
CA ILE A 114 18.51 22.61 15.06
C ILE A 114 17.59 22.09 16.17
N SER A 115 17.13 20.84 16.08
CA SER A 115 16.21 20.27 17.08
C SER A 115 16.85 20.14 18.46
N ARG A 116 18.16 19.84 18.57
CA ARG A 116 18.86 19.87 19.87
C ARG A 116 18.92 21.25 20.48
N ARG A 117 19.10 22.29 19.66
CA ARG A 117 19.15 23.69 20.11
C ARG A 117 17.80 24.18 20.63
N TYR A 118 16.70 23.87 19.94
CA TYR A 118 15.38 24.46 20.24
C TYR A 118 14.40 23.54 20.97
N MET A 119 14.47 22.21 20.78
CA MET A 119 13.58 21.25 21.45
C MET A 119 14.21 20.59 22.68
N GLY A 120 15.54 20.65 22.78
CA GLY A 120 16.30 19.84 23.72
C GLY A 120 16.35 18.36 23.34
N GLN A 121 17.05 17.57 24.14
CA GLN A 121 17.31 16.15 23.83
C GLN A 121 16.26 15.26 24.52
N GLY A 122 15.33 14.73 23.74
CA GLY A 122 14.18 13.98 24.26
C GLY A 122 13.73 12.82 23.37
N ARG A 123 12.58 12.21 23.72
CA ARG A 123 11.93 11.20 22.84
C ARG A 123 11.41 11.87 21.57
N ALA A 124 10.74 13.02 21.71
CA ALA A 124 10.17 13.76 20.59
C ALA A 124 11.24 14.19 19.56
N GLN A 125 12.36 14.75 20.02
CA GLN A 125 13.49 15.11 19.15
C GLN A 125 14.03 13.90 18.38
N ARG A 126 14.25 12.76 19.05
CA ARG A 126 14.70 11.53 18.38
C ARG A 126 13.69 10.98 17.39
N CYS A 127 12.39 11.07 17.69
CA CYS A 127 11.35 10.66 16.75
C CYS A 127 11.32 11.56 15.51
N LEU A 128 11.49 12.88 15.66
CA LEU A 128 11.62 13.80 14.54
C LEU A 128 12.83 13.47 13.65
N VAL A 129 14.01 13.23 14.26
CA VAL A 129 15.23 12.85 13.53
C VAL A 129 15.09 11.50 12.84
N LEU A 130 14.52 10.50 13.52
CA LEU A 130 14.23 9.19 12.91
C LEU A 130 13.26 9.31 11.73
N PHE A 131 12.20 10.10 11.89
CA PHE A 131 11.24 10.34 10.81
C PHE A 131 11.91 11.01 9.62
N ALA A 132 12.75 12.03 9.82
CA ALA A 132 13.46 12.67 8.71
C ALA A 132 14.45 11.72 8.03
N ALA A 133 15.17 10.90 8.81
CA ALA A 133 16.13 9.94 8.28
C ALA A 133 15.47 8.87 7.38
N PHE A 134 14.26 8.45 7.73
CA PHE A 134 13.47 7.46 6.99
C PHE A 134 12.19 8.09 6.40
N CYS A 135 12.27 9.36 6.02
CA CYS A 135 11.14 10.10 5.46
C CYS A 135 10.72 9.43 4.15
N PRO A 136 9.46 8.94 4.02
CA PRO A 136 9.02 8.18 2.84
C PRO A 136 9.31 8.88 1.51
N LEU A 137 9.01 10.19 1.42
CA LEU A 137 9.26 10.98 0.22
C LEU A 137 10.74 10.96 -0.20
N THR A 138 11.67 11.34 0.69
CA THR A 138 13.10 11.38 0.35
C THR A 138 13.71 10.00 0.17
N LEU A 139 13.23 9.01 0.93
CA LEU A 139 13.70 7.62 0.80
C LEU A 139 13.33 7.06 -0.57
N PHE A 140 12.12 7.35 -1.05
CA PHE A 140 11.67 6.96 -2.39
C PHE A 140 12.36 7.77 -3.47
N ASP A 141 12.40 9.10 -3.36
CA ASP A 141 13.05 10.00 -4.32
C ASP A 141 14.53 9.66 -4.55
N THR A 142 15.30 9.45 -3.48
CA THR A 142 16.72 9.13 -3.63
C THR A 142 16.99 7.64 -3.79
N GLY A 143 16.33 6.77 -3.02
CA GLY A 143 16.62 5.34 -3.03
C GLY A 143 15.99 4.58 -4.20
N ILE A 144 14.77 4.91 -4.58
CA ILE A 144 14.02 4.19 -5.61
C ILE A 144 14.02 4.95 -6.93
N TRP A 145 13.75 6.26 -6.91
CA TRP A 145 13.76 7.09 -8.11
C TRP A 145 15.19 7.43 -8.56
N LYS A 146 16.15 7.53 -7.63
CA LYS A 146 17.55 7.97 -7.82
C LYS A 146 17.68 9.41 -8.32
N GLN A 147 16.78 10.25 -7.85
CA GLN A 147 16.74 11.66 -8.19
C GLN A 147 17.77 12.48 -7.39
N ILE A 148 18.12 13.65 -7.92
CA ILE A 148 19.17 14.51 -7.38
C ILE A 148 18.66 15.56 -6.38
N ASP A 149 17.39 15.49 -5.97
CA ASP A 149 16.73 16.57 -5.23
C ASP A 149 17.37 16.82 -3.86
N GLY A 150 17.95 15.82 -3.22
CA GLY A 150 18.74 16.00 -1.99
C GLY A 150 19.93 16.94 -2.20
N ALA A 151 20.63 16.83 -3.33
CA ALA A 151 21.79 17.68 -3.66
C ALA A 151 21.38 19.12 -3.99
N PHE A 152 20.19 19.30 -4.58
CA PHE A 152 19.57 20.61 -4.79
C PHE A 152 19.05 21.23 -3.48
N ALA A 153 18.39 20.45 -2.64
CA ALA A 153 17.71 20.94 -1.45
C ALA A 153 18.68 21.35 -0.34
N LEU A 154 19.76 20.59 -0.11
CA LEU A 154 20.69 20.83 1.00
C LEU A 154 21.29 22.27 1.01
N PRO A 155 21.81 22.82 -0.10
CA PRO A 155 22.27 24.21 -0.14
C PRO A 155 21.18 25.22 0.23
N LEU A 156 19.92 25.02 -0.19
CA LEU A 156 18.80 25.89 0.18
C LEU A 156 18.41 25.75 1.65
N LEU A 157 18.41 24.55 2.21
CA LEU A 157 18.17 24.32 3.63
C LEU A 157 19.23 25.04 4.50
N LEU A 158 20.50 24.94 4.11
CA LEU A 158 21.59 25.64 4.77
C LEU A 158 21.50 27.17 4.57
N CYS A 159 21.10 27.63 3.37
CA CYS A 159 20.86 29.04 3.08
C CYS A 159 19.83 29.63 4.06
N PHE A 160 18.65 29.01 4.18
CA PHE A 160 17.59 29.51 5.07
C PHE A 160 17.94 29.38 6.56
N TRP A 161 18.71 28.35 6.95
CA TRP A 161 19.25 28.27 8.31
C TRP A 161 20.26 29.40 8.60
N LEU A 162 21.13 29.73 7.65
CA LEU A 162 22.07 30.85 7.82
C LEU A 162 21.36 32.20 7.84
N LEU A 163 20.28 32.38 7.07
CA LEU A 163 19.43 33.56 7.17
C LEU A 163 18.75 33.65 8.55
N GLU A 164 18.28 32.53 9.10
CA GLU A 164 17.76 32.45 10.47
C GLU A 164 18.82 32.89 11.51
N GLU A 165 20.08 32.55 11.30
CA GLU A 165 21.23 32.99 12.11
C GLU A 165 21.82 34.36 11.68
N ARG A 166 21.13 35.12 10.80
CA ARG A 166 21.53 36.45 10.30
C ARG A 166 22.88 36.51 9.56
N ARG A 167 23.29 35.40 8.91
CA ARG A 167 24.53 35.27 8.11
C ARG A 167 24.25 35.40 6.61
N TYR A 168 23.89 36.60 6.18
CA TYR A 168 23.36 36.89 4.83
C TYR A 168 24.30 36.55 3.66
N LEU A 169 25.58 36.92 3.74
CA LEU A 169 26.51 36.74 2.61
C LEU A 169 26.79 35.26 2.30
N LEU A 170 26.98 34.45 3.36
CA LEU A 170 27.18 33.01 3.19
C LEU A 170 25.89 32.32 2.70
N ALA A 171 24.73 32.78 3.17
CA ALA A 171 23.45 32.30 2.65
C ALA A 171 23.30 32.58 1.15
N ALA A 172 23.72 33.76 0.68
CA ALA A 172 23.68 34.11 -0.74
C ALA A 172 24.56 33.21 -1.61
N VAL A 173 25.77 32.86 -1.14
CA VAL A 173 26.63 31.88 -1.84
C VAL A 173 25.93 30.52 -1.97
N LEU A 174 25.31 30.02 -0.90
CA LEU A 174 24.61 28.72 -0.93
C LEU A 174 23.34 28.75 -1.81
N TYR A 175 22.65 29.88 -1.86
CA TYR A 175 21.57 30.10 -2.84
C TYR A 175 22.09 30.04 -4.28
N GLY A 176 23.26 30.63 -4.53
CA GLY A 176 23.97 30.51 -5.81
C GLY A 176 24.34 29.07 -6.18
N VAL A 177 24.82 28.29 -5.21
CA VAL A 177 25.10 26.86 -5.42
C VAL A 177 23.82 26.10 -5.81
N ALA A 178 22.69 26.40 -5.18
CA ALA A 178 21.41 25.79 -5.55
C ALA A 178 20.99 26.16 -6.98
N LEU A 179 21.15 27.43 -7.38
CA LEU A 179 20.89 27.88 -8.75
C LEU A 179 21.76 27.13 -9.76
N ALA A 180 23.06 26.97 -9.46
CA ALA A 180 23.97 26.22 -10.31
C ALA A 180 23.58 24.74 -10.48
N ILE A 181 22.77 24.18 -9.56
CA ILE A 181 22.29 22.79 -9.60
C ILE A 181 20.94 22.67 -10.31
N LYS A 182 19.94 23.49 -9.94
CA LYS A 182 18.60 23.50 -10.57
C LYS A 182 18.00 24.90 -10.65
N PRO A 183 17.31 25.26 -11.77
CA PRO A 183 16.62 26.54 -11.90
C PRO A 183 15.48 26.72 -10.89
N GLN A 184 14.95 25.60 -10.38
CA GLN A 184 13.92 25.55 -9.33
C GLN A 184 14.29 26.38 -8.09
N ALA A 185 15.59 26.65 -7.82
CA ALA A 185 16.00 27.55 -6.74
C ALA A 185 15.38 28.96 -6.85
N LEU A 186 15.05 29.43 -8.06
CA LEU A 186 14.39 30.71 -8.28
C LEU A 186 13.05 30.85 -7.54
N LEU A 187 12.35 29.74 -7.30
CA LEU A 187 11.09 29.73 -6.54
C LEU A 187 11.28 30.20 -5.09
N ALA A 188 12.49 30.12 -4.54
CA ALA A 188 12.81 30.60 -3.20
C ALA A 188 13.19 32.10 -3.15
N GLY A 189 13.40 32.74 -4.31
CA GLY A 189 13.86 34.13 -4.45
C GLY A 189 13.02 35.17 -3.70
N PRO A 190 11.67 35.13 -3.77
CA PRO A 190 10.83 36.09 -3.03
C PRO A 190 11.03 36.06 -1.52
N VAL A 191 11.31 34.89 -0.94
CA VAL A 191 11.60 34.75 0.49
C VAL A 191 12.97 35.34 0.82
N LEU A 192 13.98 35.12 -0.03
CA LEU A 192 15.28 35.77 0.12
C LEU A 192 15.14 37.29 0.08
N ALA A 193 14.42 37.83 -0.90
CA ALA A 193 14.20 39.27 -1.03
C ALA A 193 13.63 39.87 0.26
N VAL A 194 12.59 39.24 0.83
CA VAL A 194 12.01 39.63 2.12
C VAL A 194 13.04 39.58 3.26
N CYS A 195 13.88 38.54 3.35
CA CYS A 195 14.90 38.42 4.39
C CYS A 195 15.94 39.56 4.33
N PHE A 196 16.36 39.94 3.12
CA PHE A 196 17.29 41.04 2.91
C PHE A 196 16.64 42.41 3.17
N LEU A 197 15.37 42.61 2.80
CA LEU A 197 14.62 43.82 3.12
C LEU A 197 14.42 43.99 4.63
N VAL A 198 14.14 42.90 5.35
CA VAL A 198 14.06 42.91 6.82
C VAL A 198 15.40 43.27 7.46
N ALA A 199 16.54 42.92 6.87
CA ALA A 199 17.86 43.34 7.35
C ALA A 199 18.07 44.86 7.24
N ILE A 200 17.49 45.51 6.22
CA ILE A 200 17.44 46.97 6.12
C ILE A 200 16.51 47.53 7.21
N ALA A 201 15.31 46.96 7.35
CA ALA A 201 14.33 47.42 8.33
C ALA A 201 14.85 47.31 9.77
N ASP A 202 15.58 46.24 10.11
CA ASP A 202 16.27 46.07 11.39
C ASP A 202 17.35 47.15 11.59
N ALA A 203 18.15 47.47 10.56
CA ALA A 203 19.16 48.53 10.67
C ALA A 203 18.53 49.90 10.95
N VAL A 204 17.44 50.23 10.25
CA VAL A 204 16.69 51.46 10.46
C VAL A 204 16.06 51.50 11.86
N ARG A 205 15.43 50.40 12.31
CA ARG A 205 14.83 50.30 13.65
C ARG A 205 15.86 50.45 14.77
N ASP A 206 17.06 49.90 14.57
CA ASP A 206 18.16 49.96 15.54
C ASP A 206 18.92 51.32 15.52
N GLY A 207 18.48 52.31 14.73
CA GLY A 207 19.15 53.61 14.61
C GLY A 207 20.50 53.55 13.88
N LYS A 208 20.78 52.47 13.14
CA LYS A 208 22.02 52.27 12.37
C LYS A 208 21.82 52.72 10.92
N SER A 209 22.91 53.13 10.25
CA SER A 209 22.84 53.46 8.82
C SER A 209 22.48 52.24 7.98
N PRO A 210 21.47 52.33 7.07
CA PRO A 210 21.07 51.21 6.21
C PRO A 210 22.08 50.92 5.10
N LEU A 211 23.08 51.79 4.87
CA LEU A 211 24.07 51.65 3.79
C LEU A 211 24.81 50.30 3.84
N LYS A 212 25.11 49.80 5.04
CA LYS A 212 25.75 48.48 5.21
C LYS A 212 24.83 47.34 4.78
N SER A 213 23.56 47.39 5.16
CA SER A 213 22.57 46.38 4.77
C SER A 213 22.26 46.43 3.27
N VAL A 214 22.20 47.63 2.68
CA VAL A 214 22.07 47.82 1.23
C VAL A 214 23.30 47.26 0.50
N GLY A 215 24.52 47.53 0.99
CA GLY A 215 25.74 46.94 0.46
C GLY A 215 25.75 45.40 0.57
N GLN A 216 25.20 44.84 1.64
CA GLN A 216 25.03 43.38 1.79
C GLN A 216 24.07 42.79 0.75
N ILE A 217 23.07 43.54 0.27
CA ILE A 217 22.17 43.09 -0.81
C ILE A 217 22.93 42.99 -2.12
N PHE A 218 23.62 44.07 -2.53
CA PHE A 218 24.37 44.05 -3.79
C PHE A 218 25.51 43.04 -3.76
N CYS A 219 26.25 42.95 -2.65
CA CYS A 219 27.29 41.95 -2.45
C CYS A 219 26.70 40.53 -2.42
N GLY A 220 25.57 40.32 -1.74
CA GLY A 220 24.86 39.05 -1.72
C GLY A 220 24.41 38.63 -3.12
N ALA A 221 23.81 39.53 -3.90
CA ALA A 221 23.41 39.27 -5.27
C ALA A 221 24.60 38.87 -6.16
N ALA A 222 25.72 39.60 -6.07
CA ALA A 222 26.95 39.24 -6.78
C ALA A 222 27.49 37.86 -6.36
N LEU A 223 27.50 37.57 -5.06
CA LEU A 223 27.93 36.28 -4.51
C LEU A 223 27.01 35.13 -4.89
N ALA A 224 25.70 35.37 -5.04
CA ALA A 224 24.74 34.36 -5.49
C ALA A 224 24.91 34.03 -6.99
N LEU A 225 25.34 35.00 -7.80
CA LEU A 225 25.62 34.75 -9.22
C LEU A 225 26.96 34.04 -9.47
N LEU A 226 27.89 34.10 -8.50
CA LEU A 226 29.23 33.54 -8.67
C LEU A 226 29.22 32.01 -8.95
N PRO A 227 28.53 31.15 -8.18
CA PRO A 227 28.52 29.70 -8.45
C PRO A 227 27.98 29.31 -9.83
N PRO A 228 26.82 29.79 -10.34
CA PRO A 228 26.34 29.41 -11.67
C PRO A 228 27.25 29.95 -12.78
N LEU A 229 27.87 31.13 -12.61
CA LEU A 229 28.84 31.66 -13.56
C LEU A 229 30.11 30.80 -13.62
N LEU A 230 30.66 30.41 -12.47
CA LEU A 230 31.84 29.55 -12.40
C LEU A 230 31.56 28.16 -12.97
N ALA A 231 30.39 27.59 -12.66
CA ALA A 231 29.98 26.29 -13.18
C ALA A 231 29.75 26.31 -14.70
N GLY A 232 29.22 27.42 -15.24
CA GLY A 232 28.95 27.56 -16.68
C GLY A 232 30.16 27.95 -17.53
N LEU A 233 31.23 28.48 -16.92
CA LEU A 233 32.41 28.94 -17.66
C LEU A 233 33.04 27.86 -18.56
N PRO A 234 33.22 26.60 -18.12
CA PRO A 234 33.75 25.53 -18.97
C PRO A 234 32.83 25.12 -20.13
N PHE A 235 31.53 25.43 -20.03
CA PHE A 235 30.52 24.99 -20.99
C PHE A 235 30.25 26.02 -22.08
N TYR A 236 30.13 27.30 -21.70
CA TYR A 236 29.75 28.36 -22.63
C TYR A 236 30.92 29.28 -23.03
N GLY A 237 32.04 29.20 -22.30
CA GLY A 237 33.16 30.13 -22.45
C GLY A 237 32.84 31.55 -21.98
N ALA A 238 33.86 32.38 -21.77
CA ALA A 238 33.69 33.71 -21.17
C ALA A 238 32.78 34.66 -21.98
N LYS A 239 32.78 34.54 -23.32
CA LYS A 239 32.03 35.44 -24.21
C LYS A 239 30.51 35.20 -24.18
N ASN A 240 30.08 33.94 -24.16
CA ASN A 240 28.66 33.57 -24.26
C ASN A 240 28.05 33.16 -22.89
N LEU A 241 28.84 33.18 -21.81
CA LEU A 241 28.44 32.71 -20.49
C LEU A 241 27.08 33.25 -20.02
N VAL A 242 26.92 34.57 -19.98
CA VAL A 242 25.71 35.21 -19.44
C VAL A 242 24.49 34.99 -20.35
N PRO A 243 24.54 35.27 -21.66
CA PRO A 243 23.41 35.01 -22.55
C PRO A 243 22.95 33.56 -22.55
N SER A 244 23.89 32.60 -22.65
CA SER A 244 23.56 31.17 -22.67
C SER A 244 23.00 30.67 -21.34
N LEU A 245 23.49 31.18 -20.20
CA LEU A 245 22.89 30.86 -18.91
C LEU A 245 21.47 31.42 -18.80
N ILE A 246 21.22 32.66 -19.22
CA ILE A 246 19.86 33.23 -19.20
C ILE A 246 18.92 32.39 -20.06
N ASP A 247 19.33 32.07 -21.29
CA ASP A 247 18.56 31.22 -22.20
C ASP A 247 18.27 29.84 -21.60
N LYS A 248 19.27 29.20 -20.98
CA LYS A 248 19.13 27.90 -20.30
C LYS A 248 18.07 27.96 -19.20
N TYR A 249 18.03 29.01 -18.39
CA TYR A 249 17.05 29.13 -17.32
C TYR A 249 15.64 29.42 -17.85
N ILE A 250 15.51 30.29 -18.87
CA ILE A 250 14.23 30.61 -19.50
C ILE A 250 13.63 29.39 -20.18
N THR A 251 14.39 28.73 -21.05
CA THR A 251 13.94 27.55 -21.81
C THR A 251 13.50 26.41 -20.89
N THR A 252 14.25 26.18 -19.81
CA THR A 252 13.89 25.17 -18.79
C THR A 252 12.62 25.55 -18.03
N ALA A 253 12.47 26.82 -17.64
CA ALA A 253 11.26 27.29 -16.96
C ALA A 253 10.01 27.22 -17.86
N SER A 254 10.18 27.33 -19.18
CA SER A 254 9.10 27.22 -20.16
C SER A 254 8.77 25.79 -20.61
N GLY A 255 9.52 24.76 -20.18
CA GLY A 255 9.41 23.41 -20.72
C GLY A 255 8.10 22.66 -20.41
N TYR A 256 7.35 23.09 -19.39
CA TYR A 256 6.19 22.36 -18.88
C TYR A 256 4.91 23.22 -18.89
N GLN A 257 4.32 23.42 -20.08
CA GLN A 257 3.16 24.30 -20.31
C GLN A 257 1.79 23.64 -19.99
N TYR A 258 1.66 23.04 -18.81
CA TYR A 258 0.42 22.43 -18.34
C TYR A 258 -0.02 23.02 -17.01
N ALA A 259 -1.29 22.86 -16.68
CA ALA A 259 -1.85 23.20 -15.37
C ALA A 259 -1.03 22.57 -14.24
N THR A 260 -0.81 21.26 -14.30
CA THR A 260 0.18 20.53 -13.51
C THR A 260 0.55 19.25 -14.26
N ILE A 261 1.79 18.78 -14.09
CA ILE A 261 2.25 17.51 -14.66
C ILE A 261 2.58 16.60 -13.52
N ASN A 262 1.76 15.58 -13.30
CA ASN A 262 1.91 14.58 -12.25
C ASN A 262 2.02 15.18 -10.82
N ALA A 263 1.95 16.50 -10.61
CA ALA A 263 1.95 17.07 -9.28
C ALA A 263 0.54 16.95 -8.68
N PHE A 264 0.39 16.07 -7.70
CA PHE A 264 -0.83 15.87 -6.92
C PHE A 264 -1.02 17.03 -5.94
N ASN A 265 -1.33 18.21 -6.49
CA ASN A 265 -1.54 19.47 -5.80
C ASN A 265 -2.99 19.96 -6.00
N TRP A 266 -3.28 21.23 -5.71
CA TRP A 266 -4.61 21.82 -5.88
C TRP A 266 -5.16 21.71 -7.31
N PHE A 267 -4.28 21.77 -8.32
CA PHE A 267 -4.70 21.68 -9.72
C PHE A 267 -5.11 20.24 -10.06
N ALA A 268 -4.32 19.24 -9.66
CA ALA A 268 -4.71 17.84 -9.82
C ALA A 268 -5.99 17.49 -9.04
N ALA A 269 -6.18 18.05 -7.84
CA ALA A 269 -7.41 17.91 -7.05
C ALA A 269 -8.67 18.40 -7.78
N LEU A 270 -8.51 19.36 -8.70
CA LEU A 270 -9.57 19.90 -9.55
C LEU A 270 -9.58 19.29 -10.96
N GLY A 271 -8.83 18.21 -11.21
CA GLY A 271 -8.78 17.53 -12.51
C GLY A 271 -7.81 18.15 -13.53
N GLY A 272 -6.89 19.01 -13.10
CA GLY A 272 -5.93 19.72 -13.95
C GLY A 272 -4.66 18.94 -14.33
N ASN A 273 -4.56 17.66 -14.00
CA ASN A 273 -3.38 16.86 -14.38
C ASN A 273 -3.31 16.71 -15.91
N TRP A 274 -2.16 17.02 -16.52
CA TRP A 274 -1.93 17.01 -17.97
C TRP A 274 -2.88 17.91 -18.79
N GLN A 275 -3.62 18.82 -18.15
CA GLN A 275 -4.52 19.74 -18.85
C GLN A 275 -3.75 20.95 -19.40
N ALA A 276 -4.13 21.38 -20.61
CA ALA A 276 -3.57 22.57 -21.24
C ALA A 276 -3.91 23.84 -20.45
N LEU A 277 -3.00 24.82 -20.46
CA LEU A 277 -3.09 26.02 -19.63
C LEU A 277 -4.27 26.94 -19.96
N ASP A 278 -4.80 26.84 -21.16
CA ASP A 278 -5.93 27.61 -21.70
C ASP A 278 -7.30 26.99 -21.37
N ALA A 279 -7.35 25.72 -20.93
CA ALA A 279 -8.59 25.09 -20.51
C ALA A 279 -9.22 25.82 -19.29
N CYS A 280 -10.54 25.97 -19.31
CA CYS A 280 -11.33 26.76 -18.35
C CYS A 280 -12.25 25.89 -17.47
N PRO A 281 -11.72 25.23 -16.42
CA PRO A 281 -12.47 24.25 -15.63
C PRO A 281 -13.43 24.89 -14.61
N VAL A 282 -13.15 26.11 -14.15
CA VAL A 282 -13.77 26.71 -12.97
C VAL A 282 -14.10 28.16 -13.27
N PHE A 283 -15.38 28.53 -13.18
CA PHE A 283 -15.88 29.89 -13.41
C PHE A 283 -15.43 30.53 -14.75
N ASN A 284 -15.22 29.71 -15.78
CA ASN A 284 -14.70 30.13 -17.09
C ASN A 284 -13.32 30.82 -17.03
N LEU A 285 -12.53 30.57 -15.97
CA LEU A 285 -11.16 31.04 -15.83
C LEU A 285 -10.20 29.93 -16.27
N SER A 286 -9.20 30.29 -17.08
CA SER A 286 -8.18 29.34 -17.51
C SER A 286 -7.23 28.95 -16.38
N TRP A 287 -6.64 27.75 -16.45
CA TRP A 287 -5.64 27.32 -15.48
C TRP A 287 -4.47 28.30 -15.34
N LYS A 288 -4.04 28.94 -16.44
CA LYS A 288 -3.02 29.99 -16.42
C LYS A 288 -3.42 31.18 -15.56
N VAL A 289 -4.63 31.70 -15.76
CA VAL A 289 -5.14 32.86 -15.01
C VAL A 289 -5.25 32.52 -13.52
N LEU A 290 -5.81 31.35 -13.19
CA LEU A 290 -5.90 30.85 -11.83
C LEU A 290 -4.52 30.71 -11.17
N GLY A 291 -3.56 30.12 -11.88
CA GLY A 291 -2.20 29.94 -11.38
C GLY A 291 -1.48 31.27 -11.13
N ILE A 292 -1.57 32.24 -12.04
CA ILE A 292 -0.98 33.58 -11.85
C ILE A 292 -1.61 34.28 -10.64
N PHE A 293 -2.93 34.27 -10.55
CA PHE A 293 -3.66 34.85 -9.43
C PHE A 293 -3.22 34.25 -8.09
N ASN A 294 -3.15 32.92 -8.01
CA ASN A 294 -2.74 32.20 -6.81
C ASN A 294 -1.29 32.51 -6.40
N ILE A 295 -0.35 32.56 -7.35
CA ILE A 295 1.04 32.94 -7.09
C ILE A 295 1.10 34.34 -6.48
N ALA A 296 0.34 35.29 -7.03
CA ALA A 296 0.26 36.65 -6.50
C ALA A 296 -0.28 36.67 -5.06
N VAL A 297 -1.37 35.94 -4.79
CA VAL A 297 -1.96 35.82 -3.44
C VAL A 297 -0.95 35.23 -2.44
N ILE A 298 -0.30 34.11 -2.76
CA ILE A 298 0.69 33.46 -1.88
C ILE A 298 1.89 34.38 -1.62
N THR A 299 2.31 35.15 -2.63
CA THR A 299 3.40 36.12 -2.50
C THR A 299 3.02 37.31 -1.61
N VAL A 300 1.80 37.84 -1.74
CA VAL A 300 1.28 38.88 -0.85
C VAL A 300 1.19 38.35 0.59
N LEU A 301 0.68 37.12 0.79
CA LEU A 301 0.60 36.50 2.11
C LEU A 301 1.98 36.29 2.74
N LEU A 302 3.00 35.91 1.97
CA LEU A 302 4.39 35.86 2.43
C LEU A 302 4.84 37.21 2.98
N VAL A 303 4.65 38.30 2.23
CA VAL A 303 5.03 39.66 2.67
C VAL A 303 4.27 40.06 3.92
N VAL A 304 2.97 39.80 3.98
CA VAL A 304 2.13 40.09 5.16
C VAL A 304 2.63 39.32 6.39
N LEU A 305 2.86 38.00 6.26
CA LEU A 305 3.40 37.18 7.34
C LEU A 305 4.77 37.66 7.80
N ALA A 306 5.64 38.04 6.87
CA ALA A 306 6.96 38.57 7.18
C ALA A 306 6.90 39.87 7.97
N VAL A 307 6.06 40.82 7.56
CA VAL A 307 5.88 42.11 8.24
C VAL A 307 5.29 41.89 9.64
N ILE A 308 4.25 41.07 9.76
CA ILE A 308 3.63 40.74 11.07
C ILE A 308 4.65 40.09 12.00
N SER A 309 5.35 39.07 11.49
CA SER A 309 6.36 38.31 12.25
C SER A 309 7.52 39.20 12.69
N TRP A 310 8.00 40.08 11.80
CA TRP A 310 9.05 41.05 12.11
C TRP A 310 8.62 42.05 13.19
N ARG A 311 7.41 42.62 13.08
CA ARG A 311 6.86 43.53 14.11
C ARG A 311 6.68 42.84 15.46
N ALA A 312 6.33 41.56 15.46
CA ALA A 312 6.17 40.75 16.67
C ALA A 312 7.50 40.22 17.25
N GLY A 313 8.65 40.48 16.60
CA GLY A 313 9.95 39.95 17.03
C GLY A 313 10.11 38.44 16.84
N GLN A 314 9.30 37.85 15.95
CA GLN A 314 9.17 36.41 15.71
C GLN A 314 9.65 36.00 14.31
N PHE A 315 10.31 36.90 13.59
CA PHE A 315 10.76 36.70 12.21
C PHE A 315 11.59 35.43 12.06
N SER A 316 11.15 34.53 11.18
CA SER A 316 11.81 33.24 10.91
C SER A 316 11.87 32.97 9.42
N PRO A 317 13.04 33.17 8.78
CA PRO A 317 13.30 32.77 7.40
C PRO A 317 12.90 31.33 7.08
N LEU A 318 13.17 30.39 8.00
CA LEU A 318 12.82 28.98 7.80
C LEU A 318 11.30 28.77 7.68
N LEU A 319 10.51 29.38 8.57
CA LEU A 319 9.06 29.25 8.55
C LEU A 319 8.43 29.90 7.31
N LEU A 320 8.94 31.07 6.90
CA LEU A 320 8.49 31.78 5.71
C LEU A 320 8.86 31.02 4.43
N ALA A 321 10.06 30.44 4.37
CA ALA A 321 10.49 29.60 3.25
C ALA A 321 9.63 28.34 3.13
N ALA A 322 9.34 27.68 4.26
CA ALA A 322 8.44 26.53 4.31
C ALA A 322 7.04 26.90 3.80
N PHE A 323 6.44 27.97 4.31
CA PHE A 323 5.13 28.45 3.87
C PHE A 323 5.10 28.74 2.36
N TYR A 324 6.08 29.50 1.86
CA TYR A 324 6.06 29.96 0.48
C TYR A 324 6.31 28.82 -0.51
N THR A 325 7.35 28.02 -0.30
CA THR A 325 7.73 26.95 -1.25
C THR A 325 6.64 25.87 -1.35
N VAL A 326 6.01 25.48 -0.24
CA VAL A 326 4.85 24.57 -0.28
C VAL A 326 3.66 25.27 -0.92
N GLY A 327 3.38 26.53 -0.58
CA GLY A 327 2.25 27.27 -1.19
C GLY A 327 2.37 27.44 -2.71
N ILE A 328 3.59 27.60 -3.22
CA ILE A 328 3.86 27.59 -4.67
C ILE A 328 3.60 26.21 -5.26
N PHE A 329 4.11 25.13 -4.65
CA PHE A 329 3.78 23.77 -5.10
C PHE A 329 2.26 23.51 -5.13
N THR A 330 1.56 23.89 -4.07
CA THR A 330 0.12 23.66 -3.92
C THR A 330 -0.68 24.44 -4.96
N PHE A 331 -0.37 25.73 -5.18
CA PHE A 331 -1.27 26.64 -5.90
C PHE A 331 -0.71 27.30 -7.18
N ALA A 332 0.54 27.05 -7.58
CA ALA A 332 1.07 27.50 -8.87
C ALA A 332 0.73 26.50 -9.99
N HIS A 333 0.64 27.02 -11.20
CA HIS A 333 0.59 26.21 -12.44
C HIS A 333 2.02 25.84 -12.87
N CYS A 334 2.18 24.94 -13.86
CA CYS A 334 3.49 24.47 -14.34
C CYS A 334 4.31 23.75 -13.26
N MET A 335 3.65 23.06 -12.34
CA MET A 335 4.28 22.27 -11.28
C MET A 335 4.48 20.81 -11.73
N HIS A 336 5.50 20.17 -11.16
CA HIS A 336 5.82 18.74 -11.32
C HIS A 336 5.93 18.06 -9.94
N GLU A 337 5.72 16.74 -9.84
CA GLU A 337 5.55 16.02 -8.55
C GLU A 337 6.66 16.25 -7.52
N ARG A 338 7.89 16.43 -8.00
CA ARG A 338 9.10 16.56 -7.18
C ARG A 338 9.26 17.91 -6.50
N TYR A 339 8.53 18.93 -6.96
CA TYR A 339 8.72 20.29 -6.46
C TYR A 339 8.38 20.45 -4.97
N LEU A 340 7.65 19.48 -4.39
CA LEU A 340 7.31 19.44 -2.97
C LEU A 340 8.49 19.09 -2.04
N VAL A 341 9.53 18.40 -2.53
CA VAL A 341 10.62 17.84 -1.68
C VAL A 341 11.28 18.91 -0.82
N LEU A 342 11.67 20.04 -1.42
CA LEU A 342 12.28 21.17 -0.71
C LEU A 342 11.34 21.74 0.38
N GLY A 343 10.08 21.99 0.01
CA GLY A 343 9.09 22.57 0.92
C GLY A 343 8.85 21.69 2.14
N MET A 344 8.70 20.38 1.92
CA MET A 344 8.55 19.39 3.00
C MET A 344 9.75 19.42 3.98
N LEU A 345 10.99 19.45 3.46
CA LEU A 345 12.20 19.50 4.30
C LEU A 345 12.28 20.82 5.11
N LEU A 346 11.93 21.95 4.50
CA LEU A 346 11.85 23.25 5.19
C LEU A 346 10.81 23.24 6.31
N VAL A 347 9.65 22.61 6.10
CA VAL A 347 8.62 22.44 7.15
C VAL A 347 9.15 21.62 8.33
N LEU A 348 9.94 20.57 8.09
CA LEU A 348 10.57 19.79 9.18
C LEU A 348 11.62 20.60 9.94
N LEU A 349 12.44 21.41 9.25
CA LEU A 349 13.36 22.34 9.91
C LEU A 349 12.61 23.39 10.73
N ALA A 350 11.51 23.95 10.21
CA ALA A 350 10.66 24.89 10.93
C ALA A 350 10.03 24.23 12.17
N ALA A 351 9.60 22.96 12.07
CA ALA A 351 9.08 22.19 13.20
C ALA A 351 10.15 21.99 14.29
N ALA A 352 11.39 21.72 13.91
CA ALA A 352 12.52 21.65 14.85
C ALA A 352 12.81 23.00 15.52
N ARG A 353 12.85 24.08 14.72
CA ARG A 353 13.13 25.44 15.16
C ARG A 353 12.09 26.00 16.13
N TRP A 354 10.82 25.70 15.91
CA TRP A 354 9.70 26.19 16.71
C TRP A 354 9.21 25.19 17.76
N ASN A 355 9.75 23.96 17.78
CA ASN A 355 9.29 22.87 18.63
C ASN A 355 7.76 22.67 18.52
N ASP A 356 7.19 22.77 17.32
CA ASP A 356 5.73 22.79 17.11
C ASP A 356 5.21 21.50 16.48
N ILE A 357 4.24 20.85 17.13
CA ILE A 357 3.66 19.60 16.64
C ILE A 357 2.78 19.78 15.39
N ARG A 358 2.20 20.97 15.17
CA ARG A 358 1.36 21.23 14.00
C ARG A 358 2.22 21.39 12.75
N LEU A 359 3.38 22.08 12.86
CA LEU A 359 4.38 22.11 11.78
C LEU A 359 4.90 20.71 11.46
N TYR A 360 5.19 19.91 12.49
CA TYR A 360 5.57 18.53 12.27
C TYR A 360 4.46 17.72 11.60
N GLY A 361 3.19 17.99 11.92
CA GLY A 361 2.02 17.37 11.31
C GLY A 361 1.87 17.73 9.84
N ALA A 362 2.10 19.00 9.49
CA ALA A 362 2.15 19.42 8.10
C ALA A 362 3.29 18.72 7.35
N GLY A 363 4.52 18.72 7.88
CA GLY A 363 5.65 18.03 7.26
C GLY A 363 5.44 16.52 7.10
N PHE A 364 4.80 15.88 8.08
CA PHE A 364 4.38 14.49 7.98
C PHE A 364 3.36 14.27 6.86
N GLY A 365 2.32 15.11 6.79
CA GLY A 365 1.31 15.05 5.73
C GLY A 365 1.92 15.18 4.33
N LEU A 366 2.74 16.22 4.14
CA LEU A 366 3.43 16.49 2.86
C LEU A 366 4.40 15.37 2.46
N SER A 367 5.05 14.72 3.43
CA SER A 367 5.91 13.57 3.18
C SER A 367 5.13 12.36 2.67
N ILE A 368 3.94 12.09 3.23
CA ILE A 368 3.09 10.98 2.77
C ILE A 368 2.48 11.29 1.42
N THR A 369 1.95 12.49 1.20
CA THR A 369 1.32 12.86 -0.08
C THR A 369 2.35 12.93 -1.21
N GLY A 370 3.53 13.49 -0.94
CA GLY A 370 4.63 13.47 -1.90
C GLY A 370 5.09 12.05 -2.24
N PHE A 371 5.20 11.17 -1.23
CA PHE A 371 5.56 9.77 -1.47
C PHE A 371 4.53 9.05 -2.35
N LEU A 372 3.23 9.17 -2.04
CA LEU A 372 2.17 8.57 -2.85
C LEU A 372 2.17 9.13 -4.27
N ASN A 373 2.47 10.42 -4.42
CA ASN A 373 2.60 11.04 -5.73
C ASN A 373 3.74 10.41 -6.54
N LEU A 374 4.96 10.38 -6.00
CA LEU A 374 6.11 9.80 -6.69
C LEU A 374 5.88 8.31 -7.00
N GLU A 375 5.34 7.56 -6.05
CA GLU A 375 5.18 6.11 -6.21
C GLU A 375 4.14 5.75 -7.29
N THR A 376 3.06 6.53 -7.41
CA THR A 376 2.05 6.30 -8.45
C THR A 376 2.62 6.56 -9.84
N VAL A 377 3.34 7.67 -10.02
CA VAL A 377 4.01 7.99 -11.30
C VAL A 377 5.06 6.93 -11.64
N TYR A 378 5.87 6.54 -10.66
CA TYR A 378 6.90 5.52 -10.83
C TYR A 378 6.33 4.16 -11.22
N THR A 379 5.20 3.77 -10.65
CA THR A 379 4.63 2.42 -10.84
C THR A 379 3.85 2.30 -12.15
N LEU A 380 3.27 3.41 -12.65
CA LEU A 380 2.46 3.41 -13.86
C LEU A 380 3.24 3.75 -15.13
N VAL A 381 4.52 4.13 -15.01
CA VAL A 381 5.37 4.39 -16.18
C VAL A 381 5.46 3.14 -17.07
N GLY A 382 5.26 3.31 -18.39
CA GLY A 382 5.24 2.22 -19.36
C GLY A 382 3.97 1.36 -19.35
N SER A 383 2.93 1.73 -18.58
CA SER A 383 1.61 1.09 -18.61
C SER A 383 0.61 1.87 -19.47
N ASP A 384 -0.53 1.26 -19.78
CA ASP A 384 -1.64 1.93 -20.50
C ASP A 384 -2.19 3.17 -19.75
N ASP A 385 -1.86 3.32 -18.47
CA ASP A 385 -2.30 4.44 -17.61
C ASP A 385 -1.13 5.31 -17.11
N GLU A 386 0.00 5.34 -17.83
CA GLU A 386 1.18 6.18 -17.51
C GLU A 386 0.83 7.66 -17.33
N TRP A 387 -0.16 8.16 -18.08
CA TRP A 387 -0.62 9.54 -18.04
C TRP A 387 -1.69 9.82 -16.97
N LEU A 388 -2.02 8.82 -16.13
CA LEU A 388 -3.00 8.92 -15.05
C LEU A 388 -4.40 9.37 -15.55
N SER A 389 -4.84 8.78 -16.66
CA SER A 389 -6.08 9.16 -17.35
C SER A 389 -7.27 8.28 -16.98
N SER A 390 -7.05 7.08 -16.43
CA SER A 390 -8.11 6.21 -15.95
C SER A 390 -8.87 6.84 -14.77
N ASP A 391 -10.13 6.46 -14.58
CA ASP A 391 -10.93 6.95 -13.45
C ASP A 391 -10.28 6.60 -12.10
N THR A 392 -9.67 5.42 -11.97
CA THR A 392 -8.93 5.03 -10.77
C THR A 392 -7.78 5.99 -10.48
N SER A 393 -6.94 6.28 -11.47
CA SER A 393 -5.76 7.13 -11.29
C SER A 393 -6.14 8.61 -11.10
N ARG A 394 -7.17 9.09 -11.78
CA ARG A 394 -7.73 10.43 -11.58
C ARG A 394 -8.29 10.61 -10.17
N GLU A 395 -9.12 9.68 -9.71
CA GLU A 395 -9.67 9.70 -8.33
C GLU A 395 -8.55 9.67 -7.29
N PHE A 396 -7.52 8.86 -7.51
CA PHE A 396 -6.37 8.79 -6.60
C PHE A 396 -5.57 10.09 -6.57
N ALA A 397 -5.21 10.64 -7.74
CA ALA A 397 -4.51 11.92 -7.86
C ALA A 397 -5.30 13.05 -7.19
N MET A 398 -6.63 13.06 -7.36
CA MET A 398 -7.50 14.04 -6.71
C MET A 398 -7.50 13.89 -5.18
N ALA A 399 -7.65 12.66 -4.67
CA ALA A 399 -7.64 12.39 -3.24
C ALA A 399 -6.32 12.80 -2.57
N VAL A 400 -5.19 12.48 -3.21
CA VAL A 400 -3.86 12.88 -2.71
C VAL A 400 -3.68 14.40 -2.81
N GLY A 401 -4.15 15.04 -3.89
CA GLY A 401 -4.11 16.50 -4.04
C GLY A 401 -4.91 17.26 -2.97
N PHE A 402 -6.10 16.79 -2.61
CA PHE A 402 -6.87 17.35 -1.49
C PHE A 402 -6.16 17.13 -0.15
N ALA A 403 -5.56 15.95 0.07
CA ALA A 403 -4.80 15.66 1.28
C ALA A 403 -3.54 16.55 1.40
N GLU A 404 -2.85 16.80 0.30
CA GLU A 404 -1.70 17.72 0.24
C GLU A 404 -2.12 19.15 0.56
N THR A 405 -3.21 19.61 -0.06
CA THR A 405 -3.79 20.92 0.21
C THR A 405 -4.18 21.07 1.69
N ALA A 406 -4.75 20.03 2.31
CA ALA A 406 -5.06 20.04 3.73
C ALA A 406 -3.81 20.15 4.62
N ALA A 407 -2.70 19.51 4.23
CA ALA A 407 -1.41 19.65 4.91
C ALA A 407 -0.84 21.08 4.76
N PHE A 408 -0.99 21.70 3.58
CA PHE A 408 -0.65 23.11 3.40
C PHE A 408 -1.53 24.04 4.24
N VAL A 409 -2.84 23.82 4.30
CA VAL A 409 -3.74 24.64 5.14
C VAL A 409 -3.34 24.57 6.62
N LEU A 410 -2.95 23.39 7.11
CA LEU A 410 -2.39 23.23 8.45
C LEU A 410 -1.10 24.04 8.63
N LEU A 411 -0.19 24.01 7.65
CA LEU A 411 1.03 24.83 7.64
C LEU A 411 0.71 26.33 7.67
N ALA A 412 -0.18 26.80 6.79
CA ALA A 412 -0.56 28.21 6.69
C ALA A 412 -1.20 28.73 7.98
N PHE A 413 -2.14 27.99 8.54
CA PHE A 413 -2.76 28.33 9.82
C PHE A 413 -1.74 28.36 10.96
N THR A 414 -0.81 27.41 10.97
CA THR A 414 0.24 27.35 11.99
C THR A 414 1.25 28.49 11.83
N ALA A 415 1.66 28.80 10.61
CA ALA A 415 2.54 29.92 10.31
C ALA A 415 1.91 31.24 10.74
N TRP A 416 0.63 31.46 10.45
CA TRP A 416 -0.12 32.60 10.94
C TRP A 416 -0.17 32.66 12.49
N ALA A 417 -0.52 31.55 13.14
CA ALA A 417 -0.61 31.50 14.60
C ALA A 417 0.74 31.78 15.29
N ILE A 418 1.84 31.27 14.71
CA ILE A 418 3.19 31.53 15.19
C ILE A 418 3.57 32.98 14.93
N CYS A 419 3.48 33.48 13.69
CA CYS A 419 3.92 34.83 13.32
C CYS A 419 3.13 35.95 13.99
N ARG A 420 1.82 35.76 14.22
CA ARG A 420 0.94 36.80 14.79
C ARG A 420 0.86 36.73 16.31
N HIS A 421 0.83 35.53 16.88
CA HIS A 421 0.51 35.33 18.30
C HIS A 421 1.62 34.66 19.09
N GLY A 422 2.72 34.22 18.47
CA GLY A 422 3.70 33.36 19.13
C GLY A 422 3.11 32.05 19.67
N ALA A 423 1.93 31.65 19.18
CA ALA A 423 1.19 30.54 19.73
C ALA A 423 1.84 29.24 19.28
N ILE A 424 2.60 28.59 20.16
CA ILE A 424 3.31 27.32 19.91
C ILE A 424 2.57 26.17 20.59
N SER A 425 2.50 25.03 19.93
CA SER A 425 2.01 23.75 20.47
C SER A 425 3.19 22.77 20.62
N PRO A 426 3.80 22.67 21.82
CA PRO A 426 5.06 21.96 22.00
C PRO A 426 5.01 20.49 21.56
N LEU A 427 5.92 20.10 20.65
CA LEU A 427 6.18 18.72 20.24
C LEU A 427 6.92 17.97 21.35
N ALA A 428 8.00 18.57 21.87
CA ALA A 428 8.70 18.16 23.08
C ALA A 428 8.25 19.02 24.27
N LYS A 429 7.95 18.39 25.42
CA LYS A 429 7.86 19.13 26.68
C LYS A 429 9.27 19.56 27.06
N VAL A 430 9.52 20.86 27.15
CA VAL A 430 10.75 21.39 27.73
C VAL A 430 10.74 21.01 29.21
N GLU A 431 11.59 20.06 29.60
CA GLU A 431 11.71 19.66 31.01
C GLU A 431 12.59 20.69 31.73
N THR A 432 12.00 21.46 32.64
CA THR A 432 12.76 22.29 33.59
C THR A 432 13.54 21.38 34.54
N ILE A 433 14.83 21.71 34.73
CA ILE A 433 15.88 20.88 35.34
C ILE A 433 15.55 20.39 36.76
N GLU A 434 14.67 21.06 37.52
CA GLU A 434 14.36 20.72 38.91
C GLU A 434 13.49 19.46 39.11
N LYS A 435 12.76 18.99 38.08
CA LYS A 435 11.87 17.80 38.20
C LYS A 435 12.55 16.45 37.89
N ASP A 436 13.85 16.44 37.56
CA ASP A 436 14.55 15.29 36.98
C ASP A 436 14.88 14.18 38.00
N LYS A 437 15.11 14.51 39.27
CA LYS A 437 15.44 13.50 40.30
C LYS A 437 14.23 12.64 40.68
N THR A 438 13.08 13.25 40.94
CA THR A 438 11.88 12.54 41.43
C THR A 438 11.23 11.69 40.34
N LYS A 439 11.15 12.19 39.09
CA LYS A 439 10.61 11.44 37.95
C LYS A 439 11.51 10.28 37.53
N THR A 440 12.84 10.43 37.58
CA THR A 440 13.77 9.36 37.21
C THR A 440 13.68 8.18 38.18
N VAL A 441 13.48 8.44 39.47
CA VAL A 441 13.24 7.42 40.50
C VAL A 441 11.87 6.74 40.28
N GLN A 442 10.81 7.52 40.06
CA GLN A 442 9.45 6.98 39.83
C GLN A 442 9.35 6.17 38.53
N LYS A 443 10.06 6.58 37.48
CA LYS A 443 10.13 5.88 36.18
C LYS A 443 10.99 4.63 36.24
N LYS A 444 12.07 4.63 37.05
CA LYS A 444 12.82 3.40 37.39
C LYS A 444 11.95 2.42 38.18
N LEU A 445 11.20 2.91 39.18
CA LEU A 445 10.28 2.08 39.97
C LEU A 445 9.18 1.46 39.10
N GLY A 446 8.55 2.25 38.22
CA GLY A 446 7.49 1.77 37.32
C GLY A 446 7.94 0.82 36.21
N LEU A 447 9.23 0.85 35.82
CA LEU A 447 9.82 -0.13 34.90
C LEU A 447 10.08 -1.49 35.57
N CYS A 448 10.33 -1.49 36.88
CA CYS A 448 10.49 -2.71 37.67
C CYS A 448 9.14 -3.39 38.00
N THR A 449 8.01 -2.68 37.90
CA THR A 449 6.66 -3.17 38.26
C THR A 449 5.65 -3.01 37.12
N LEU A 450 5.99 -3.47 35.90
CA LEU A 450 5.06 -3.50 34.76
C LEU A 450 3.98 -4.57 34.99
N ARG A 451 2.98 -4.25 35.82
CA ARG A 451 1.80 -5.09 36.03
C ARG A 451 0.85 -4.88 34.86
N ILE A 452 0.65 -5.92 34.05
CA ILE A 452 -0.39 -5.94 33.01
C ILE A 452 -1.72 -6.22 33.70
N ASP A 453 -2.74 -5.42 33.40
CA ASP A 453 -4.09 -5.64 33.93
C ASP A 453 -4.57 -7.05 33.54
N PRO A 454 -5.26 -7.77 34.45
CA PRO A 454 -5.82 -9.06 34.11
C PRO A 454 -6.88 -8.91 33.00
N GLN A 455 -6.98 -9.93 32.15
CA GLN A 455 -8.02 -9.98 31.13
C GLN A 455 -9.40 -9.91 31.80
N PRO A 456 -10.35 -9.13 31.24
CA PRO A 456 -11.69 -9.07 31.81
C PRO A 456 -12.31 -10.47 31.86
N ALA A 457 -12.96 -10.83 32.96
CA ALA A 457 -13.70 -12.09 33.05
C ALA A 457 -14.82 -12.12 32.01
N TRP A 458 -15.12 -13.30 31.44
CA TRP A 458 -16.26 -13.47 30.54
C TRP A 458 -17.57 -13.42 31.33
N THR A 459 -18.56 -12.67 30.84
CA THR A 459 -19.92 -12.70 31.40
C THR A 459 -20.82 -13.61 30.57
N ALA A 460 -21.90 -14.13 31.17
CA ALA A 460 -22.90 -14.91 30.42
C ALA A 460 -23.51 -14.10 29.26
N LYS A 461 -23.76 -12.79 29.47
CA LYS A 461 -24.24 -11.86 28.44
C LYS A 461 -23.25 -11.73 27.29
N GLU A 462 -21.96 -11.62 27.58
CA GLU A 462 -20.91 -11.52 26.55
C GLU A 462 -20.80 -12.81 25.73
N LYS A 463 -20.81 -13.98 26.39
CA LYS A 463 -20.79 -15.28 25.71
C LYS A 463 -22.02 -15.47 24.81
N LYS A 464 -23.21 -15.13 25.33
CA LYS A 464 -24.46 -15.19 24.55
C LYS A 464 -24.41 -14.26 23.35
N ALA A 465 -23.97 -13.01 23.52
CA ALA A 465 -23.85 -12.05 22.42
C ALA A 465 -22.88 -12.53 21.33
N LEU A 466 -21.73 -13.08 21.72
CA LEU A 466 -20.77 -13.68 20.80
C LEU A 466 -21.40 -14.86 20.02
N ALA A 467 -22.01 -15.80 20.73
CA ALA A 467 -22.65 -16.97 20.11
C ALA A 467 -23.80 -16.56 19.17
N THR A 468 -24.65 -15.61 19.57
CA THR A 468 -25.73 -15.09 18.72
C THR A 468 -25.18 -14.41 17.47
N LEU A 469 -24.15 -13.57 17.60
CA LEU A 469 -23.52 -12.92 16.45
C LEU A 469 -22.91 -13.96 15.49
N THR A 470 -22.18 -14.94 16.02
CA THR A 470 -21.60 -16.01 15.21
C THR A 470 -22.68 -16.82 14.49
N LEU A 471 -23.81 -17.14 15.16
CA LEU A 471 -24.93 -17.84 14.55
C LEU A 471 -25.59 -17.02 13.44
N ILE A 472 -25.85 -15.73 13.66
CA ILE A 472 -26.41 -14.84 12.62
C ILE A 472 -25.47 -14.79 11.41
N VAL A 473 -24.16 -14.64 11.64
CA VAL A 473 -23.18 -14.63 10.56
C VAL A 473 -23.12 -15.97 9.84
N ALA A 474 -23.25 -17.10 10.55
CA ALA A 474 -23.34 -18.42 9.93
C ALA A 474 -24.55 -18.51 9.00
N VAL A 475 -25.75 -18.17 9.49
CA VAL A 475 -26.98 -18.19 8.68
C VAL A 475 -26.82 -17.33 7.44
N VAL A 476 -26.37 -16.08 7.58
CA VAL A 476 -26.20 -15.17 6.43
C VAL A 476 -25.10 -15.63 5.48
N SER A 477 -23.99 -16.18 5.98
CA SER A 477 -22.86 -16.59 5.14
C SER A 477 -23.14 -17.90 4.38
N PHE A 478 -23.93 -18.82 4.95
CA PHE A 478 -24.35 -20.06 4.29
C PHE A 478 -25.63 -19.91 3.44
N ALA A 479 -26.46 -18.91 3.70
CA ALA A 479 -27.61 -18.61 2.85
C ALA A 479 -27.16 -18.28 1.42
N TYR A 480 -27.79 -18.89 0.42
CA TYR A 480 -27.51 -18.63 -1.00
C TYR A 480 -26.05 -18.93 -1.41
N LEU A 481 -25.37 -19.85 -0.70
CA LEU A 481 -23.95 -20.16 -0.92
C LEU A 481 -23.70 -20.91 -2.23
N GLY A 482 -24.55 -21.89 -2.53
CA GLY A 482 -24.43 -22.79 -3.65
C GLY A 482 -25.40 -23.95 -3.52
N SER A 483 -25.69 -24.60 -4.64
CA SER A 483 -26.47 -25.82 -4.72
C SER A 483 -25.73 -26.97 -4.03
N MET A 484 -26.48 -27.81 -3.31
CA MET A 484 -26.02 -29.12 -2.82
C MET A 484 -26.28 -30.24 -3.83
N LYS A 485 -26.70 -29.86 -5.04
CA LYS A 485 -27.04 -30.70 -6.17
C LYS A 485 -26.16 -30.34 -7.36
N ALA A 486 -25.52 -31.34 -7.94
CA ALA A 486 -24.79 -31.29 -9.19
C ALA A 486 -24.52 -32.73 -9.64
N PRO A 487 -24.40 -32.99 -10.95
CA PRO A 487 -23.95 -34.28 -11.46
C PRO A 487 -22.62 -34.72 -10.81
N GLN A 488 -22.48 -36.00 -10.51
CA GLN A 488 -21.33 -36.60 -9.83
C GLN A 488 -20.64 -37.73 -10.63
N ASN A 489 -21.28 -38.29 -11.66
CA ASN A 489 -20.79 -39.47 -12.39
C ASN A 489 -20.25 -39.11 -13.77
N PRO A 490 -18.93 -38.89 -13.94
CA PRO A 490 -18.39 -38.57 -15.24
C PRO A 490 -18.22 -39.79 -16.14
N VAL A 491 -18.50 -39.61 -17.43
CA VAL A 491 -17.84 -40.35 -18.51
C VAL A 491 -16.41 -39.82 -18.62
N ASP A 492 -15.45 -40.64 -18.23
CA ASP A 492 -14.04 -40.30 -18.31
C ASP A 492 -13.43 -40.82 -19.61
N ALA A 493 -13.26 -39.92 -20.58
CA ALA A 493 -12.55 -40.16 -21.84
C ALA A 493 -11.20 -39.42 -21.87
N THR A 494 -10.53 -39.24 -20.72
CA THR A 494 -9.18 -38.65 -20.68
C THR A 494 -8.20 -39.56 -21.45
N ASP A 495 -7.37 -38.98 -22.30
CA ASP A 495 -6.44 -39.69 -23.20
C ASP A 495 -7.11 -40.77 -24.09
N SER A 496 -8.42 -40.67 -24.31
CA SER A 496 -9.21 -41.62 -25.10
C SER A 496 -10.42 -40.96 -25.77
N THR A 497 -11.24 -41.77 -26.43
CA THR A 497 -12.50 -41.34 -27.07
C THR A 497 -13.64 -42.22 -26.58
N ALA A 498 -14.73 -41.59 -26.13
CA ALA A 498 -15.98 -42.25 -25.79
C ALA A 498 -17.09 -41.82 -26.76
N THR A 499 -17.88 -42.79 -27.21
CA THR A 499 -18.98 -42.57 -28.15
C THR A 499 -20.27 -43.14 -27.56
N ILE A 500 -21.30 -42.30 -27.44
CA ILE A 500 -22.54 -42.61 -26.75
C ILE A 500 -23.73 -42.20 -27.63
N ASP A 501 -24.56 -43.18 -27.98
CA ASP A 501 -25.75 -42.96 -28.79
C ASP A 501 -26.97 -42.66 -27.90
N PHE A 502 -27.80 -41.71 -28.35
CA PHE A 502 -29.01 -41.30 -27.64
C PHE A 502 -30.07 -40.78 -28.62
N THR A 503 -31.34 -40.80 -28.21
CA THR A 503 -32.47 -40.37 -29.04
C THR A 503 -33.39 -39.41 -28.26
N PRO A 504 -33.51 -38.13 -28.67
CA PRO A 504 -34.45 -37.18 -28.06
C PRO A 504 -35.90 -37.61 -28.28
N GLN A 505 -36.75 -37.52 -27.26
CA GLN A 505 -38.18 -37.84 -27.39
C GLN A 505 -39.03 -36.68 -27.93
N GLN A 506 -38.48 -35.46 -27.95
CA GLN A 506 -39.11 -34.23 -28.44
C GLN A 506 -38.07 -33.37 -29.15
N ASP A 507 -38.51 -32.36 -29.89
CA ASP A 507 -37.61 -31.41 -30.56
C ASP A 507 -36.86 -30.57 -29.51
N ALA A 508 -35.53 -30.66 -29.53
CA ALA A 508 -34.65 -29.87 -28.67
C ALA A 508 -34.00 -28.73 -29.45
N VAL A 509 -34.03 -27.53 -28.86
CA VAL A 509 -33.46 -26.29 -29.43
C VAL A 509 -32.26 -25.76 -28.63
N GLU A 510 -32.06 -26.25 -27.41
CA GLU A 510 -30.91 -25.92 -26.57
C GLU A 510 -30.25 -27.20 -26.04
N ILE A 511 -28.92 -27.21 -26.00
CA ILE A 511 -28.12 -28.19 -25.28
C ILE A 511 -27.37 -27.50 -24.14
N TRP A 512 -27.44 -28.10 -22.97
CA TRP A 512 -26.70 -27.71 -21.78
C TRP A 512 -25.62 -28.75 -21.52
N VAL A 513 -24.42 -28.27 -21.22
CA VAL A 513 -23.22 -29.10 -21.02
C VAL A 513 -22.62 -28.78 -19.67
N TYR A 514 -22.43 -29.81 -18.83
CA TYR A 514 -21.70 -29.76 -17.57
C TYR A 514 -20.41 -30.58 -17.66
N PRO A 515 -19.29 -29.97 -18.06
CA PRO A 515 -18.04 -30.69 -18.27
C PRO A 515 -17.30 -30.92 -16.94
N GLY A 516 -16.50 -31.98 -16.90
CA GLY A 516 -15.53 -32.25 -15.85
C GLY A 516 -14.17 -31.61 -16.14
N ILE A 517 -13.11 -32.33 -15.78
CA ILE A 517 -11.74 -31.94 -16.09
C ILE A 517 -11.41 -32.26 -17.55
N SER A 518 -10.79 -31.31 -18.25
CA SER A 518 -10.34 -31.47 -19.64
C SER A 518 -9.03 -30.72 -19.89
N THR A 519 -8.21 -31.27 -20.78
CA THR A 519 -6.92 -30.70 -21.23
C THR A 519 -6.89 -30.62 -22.76
N GLY A 520 -7.76 -29.78 -23.33
CA GLY A 520 -7.89 -29.63 -24.79
C GLY A 520 -8.78 -30.67 -25.43
N GLY A 521 -9.71 -31.26 -24.67
CA GLY A 521 -10.71 -32.19 -25.18
C GLY A 521 -11.88 -31.50 -25.88
N SER A 522 -12.74 -32.31 -26.49
CA SER A 522 -13.90 -31.82 -27.23
C SER A 522 -15.13 -32.71 -27.05
N LEU A 523 -16.30 -32.11 -27.25
CA LEU A 523 -17.59 -32.78 -27.37
C LEU A 523 -18.14 -32.49 -28.76
N ARG A 524 -18.48 -33.54 -29.50
CA ARG A 524 -19.15 -33.47 -30.81
C ARG A 524 -20.44 -34.27 -30.77
N ILE A 525 -21.50 -33.76 -31.41
CA ILE A 525 -22.76 -34.47 -31.59
C ILE A 525 -23.04 -34.55 -33.07
N THR A 526 -23.21 -35.77 -33.58
CA THR A 526 -23.50 -36.04 -34.99
C THR A 526 -24.83 -36.76 -35.16
N ASP A 527 -25.46 -36.59 -36.30
CA ASP A 527 -26.61 -37.42 -36.70
C ASP A 527 -26.17 -38.77 -37.29
N ALA A 528 -27.13 -39.64 -37.60
CA ALA A 528 -26.89 -40.93 -38.24
C ALA A 528 -26.26 -40.85 -39.64
N ALA A 529 -26.30 -39.69 -40.31
CA ALA A 529 -25.62 -39.45 -41.58
C ALA A 529 -24.19 -38.90 -41.40
N GLY A 530 -23.74 -38.70 -40.15
CA GLY A 530 -22.43 -38.15 -39.81
C GLY A 530 -22.35 -36.63 -39.90
N ASN A 531 -23.47 -35.92 -40.06
CA ASN A 531 -23.48 -34.46 -40.04
C ASN A 531 -23.30 -33.96 -38.61
N GLU A 532 -22.42 -32.98 -38.41
CA GLU A 532 -22.17 -32.37 -37.10
C GLU A 532 -23.28 -31.38 -36.75
N LEU A 533 -23.99 -31.65 -35.66
CA LEU A 533 -25.06 -30.80 -35.13
C LEU A 533 -24.57 -29.85 -34.03
N TYR A 534 -23.51 -30.25 -33.35
CA TYR A 534 -22.91 -29.49 -32.26
C TYR A 534 -21.45 -29.86 -32.08
N GLN A 535 -20.60 -28.86 -31.88
CA GLN A 535 -19.22 -29.04 -31.45
C GLN A 535 -18.88 -28.00 -30.40
N LYS A 536 -18.20 -28.47 -29.35
CA LYS A 536 -17.66 -27.60 -28.31
C LYS A 536 -16.31 -28.08 -27.83
N GLU A 537 -15.35 -27.17 -27.82
CA GLU A 537 -14.10 -27.36 -27.10
C GLU A 537 -14.36 -27.35 -25.60
N LEU A 538 -13.92 -28.40 -24.90
CA LEU A 538 -14.02 -28.51 -23.46
C LEU A 538 -12.74 -27.89 -22.87
N SER A 539 -12.78 -26.58 -22.67
CA SER A 539 -11.64 -25.83 -22.15
C SER A 539 -11.36 -26.15 -20.68
N TYR A 540 -10.07 -26.11 -20.31
CA TYR A 540 -9.64 -26.15 -18.91
C TYR A 540 -10.21 -24.99 -18.06
N ALA A 541 -10.74 -23.95 -18.70
CA ALA A 541 -11.28 -22.75 -18.07
C ALA A 541 -12.76 -22.87 -17.64
N THR A 542 -13.46 -23.95 -18.03
CA THR A 542 -14.89 -24.13 -17.72
C THR A 542 -15.24 -25.44 -16.99
N PRO A 543 -14.40 -26.02 -16.12
CA PRO A 543 -14.73 -27.26 -15.43
C PRO A 543 -15.87 -27.02 -14.41
N PHE A 544 -16.76 -28.01 -14.24
CA PHE A 544 -17.85 -27.97 -13.27
C PHE A 544 -18.74 -26.72 -13.42
N CYS A 545 -18.99 -26.32 -14.66
CA CYS A 545 -19.76 -25.13 -15.00
C CYS A 545 -20.82 -25.47 -16.05
N TRP A 546 -22.08 -25.21 -15.74
CA TRP A 546 -23.15 -25.29 -16.72
C TRP A 546 -22.97 -24.21 -17.78
N THR A 547 -23.07 -24.64 -19.03
CA THR A 547 -23.11 -23.75 -20.19
C THR A 547 -24.26 -24.18 -21.08
N LYS A 548 -24.85 -23.24 -21.81
CA LYS A 548 -25.92 -23.52 -22.76
C LYS A 548 -25.61 -22.98 -24.14
N THR A 549 -26.05 -23.69 -25.16
CA THR A 549 -25.88 -23.32 -26.57
C THR A 549 -27.08 -23.82 -27.36
N ALA A 550 -27.43 -23.14 -28.46
CA ALA A 550 -28.48 -23.62 -29.35
C ALA A 550 -28.04 -24.91 -30.08
N ILE A 551 -28.97 -25.81 -30.32
CA ILE A 551 -28.80 -27.03 -31.11
C ILE A 551 -30.08 -27.28 -31.92
N THR A 552 -30.01 -28.03 -33.02
CA THR A 552 -31.20 -28.54 -33.71
C THR A 552 -31.19 -30.05 -33.61
N ALA A 553 -31.94 -30.61 -32.65
CA ALA A 553 -32.02 -32.04 -32.39
C ALA A 553 -33.49 -32.51 -32.47
N PRO A 554 -33.93 -33.02 -33.64
CA PRO A 554 -35.31 -33.46 -33.86
C PRO A 554 -35.71 -34.68 -33.03
N ALA A 555 -37.00 -34.77 -32.70
CA ALA A 555 -37.57 -35.92 -32.01
C ALA A 555 -37.39 -37.23 -32.80
N GLY A 556 -37.02 -38.31 -32.10
CA GLY A 556 -36.95 -39.66 -32.66
C GLY A 556 -35.71 -39.98 -33.51
N GLN A 557 -34.81 -39.00 -33.72
CA GLN A 557 -33.55 -39.22 -34.44
C GLN A 557 -32.46 -39.72 -33.49
N THR A 558 -31.76 -40.80 -33.84
CA THR A 558 -30.57 -41.24 -33.11
C THR A 558 -29.40 -40.30 -33.39
N LEU A 559 -28.84 -39.76 -32.32
CA LEU A 559 -27.68 -38.88 -32.31
C LEU A 559 -26.53 -39.55 -31.56
N THR A 560 -25.31 -39.21 -31.93
CA THR A 560 -24.09 -39.77 -31.34
C THR A 560 -23.26 -38.67 -30.70
N ALA A 561 -23.08 -38.72 -29.38
CA ALA A 561 -22.14 -37.88 -28.66
C ALA A 561 -20.75 -38.53 -28.66
N THR A 562 -19.75 -37.82 -29.20
CA THR A 562 -18.33 -38.20 -29.17
C THR A 562 -17.57 -37.27 -28.25
N ILE A 563 -16.99 -37.82 -27.19
CA ILE A 563 -16.17 -37.11 -26.21
C ILE A 563 -14.73 -37.54 -26.41
N GLU A 564 -13.83 -36.57 -26.56
CA GLU A 564 -12.40 -36.81 -26.78
C GLU A 564 -11.59 -36.09 -25.72
N ASN A 565 -10.67 -36.81 -25.06
CA ASN A 565 -9.69 -36.27 -24.12
C ASN A 565 -10.29 -35.36 -23.01
N ALA A 566 -11.42 -35.77 -22.45
CA ALA A 566 -12.14 -35.00 -21.43
C ALA A 566 -13.01 -35.88 -20.53
N GLN A 567 -13.27 -35.39 -19.32
CA GLN A 567 -14.37 -35.86 -18.49
C GLN A 567 -15.65 -35.09 -18.83
N MET A 568 -16.75 -35.82 -18.99
CA MET A 568 -18.07 -35.26 -19.24
C MET A 568 -19.03 -35.78 -18.18
N PHE A 569 -19.62 -34.87 -17.40
CA PHE A 569 -20.53 -35.26 -16.31
C PHE A 569 -21.97 -35.40 -16.80
N GLU A 570 -22.54 -34.37 -17.42
CA GLU A 570 -23.96 -34.41 -17.80
C GLU A 570 -24.28 -33.53 -19.01
N LEU A 571 -25.15 -34.03 -19.88
CA LEU A 571 -25.81 -33.27 -20.94
C LEU A 571 -27.29 -33.11 -20.61
N ALA A 572 -27.88 -31.98 -20.98
CA ALA A 572 -29.32 -31.80 -20.90
C ALA A 572 -29.84 -31.14 -22.16
N LEU A 573 -30.93 -31.67 -22.71
CA LEU A 573 -31.62 -31.09 -23.86
C LEU A 573 -32.84 -30.32 -23.40
N ARG A 574 -33.11 -29.17 -24.02
CA ARG A 574 -34.30 -28.36 -23.72
C ARG A 574 -35.06 -27.98 -24.98
N ASP A 575 -36.39 -27.94 -24.85
CA ASP A 575 -37.31 -27.53 -25.90
C ASP A 575 -37.41 -26.00 -26.01
N ALA A 576 -38.22 -25.50 -26.96
CA ALA A 576 -38.43 -24.06 -27.16
C ALA A 576 -39.14 -23.35 -26.00
N THR A 577 -39.78 -24.09 -25.08
CA THR A 577 -40.37 -23.56 -23.86
C THR A 577 -39.36 -23.50 -22.70
N GLY A 578 -38.19 -24.12 -22.88
CA GLY A 578 -37.15 -24.28 -21.89
C GLY A 578 -37.35 -25.51 -21.00
N ALA A 579 -38.29 -26.42 -21.28
CA ALA A 579 -38.49 -27.64 -20.52
C ALA A 579 -37.43 -28.71 -20.89
N LEU A 580 -37.07 -29.58 -19.94
CA LEU A 580 -36.15 -30.69 -20.20
C LEU A 580 -36.78 -31.69 -21.17
N VAL A 581 -36.03 -32.08 -22.20
CA VAL A 581 -36.43 -33.08 -23.19
C VAL A 581 -35.93 -34.45 -22.74
N PRO A 582 -36.84 -35.42 -22.49
CA PRO A 582 -36.45 -36.79 -22.17
C PRO A 582 -35.69 -37.44 -23.32
N VAL A 583 -34.73 -38.31 -22.99
CA VAL A 583 -33.87 -39.00 -23.94
C VAL A 583 -33.98 -40.51 -23.70
N THR A 584 -33.96 -41.28 -24.78
CA THR A 584 -33.85 -42.75 -24.75
C THR A 584 -32.43 -43.16 -25.16
N GLY A 585 -31.79 -44.04 -24.39
CA GLY A 585 -30.35 -44.28 -24.55
C GLY A 585 -29.51 -43.16 -23.92
N GLY A 586 -28.20 -43.20 -24.08
CA GLY A 586 -27.31 -42.20 -23.48
C GLY A 586 -27.18 -42.30 -21.95
N ASP A 587 -27.40 -43.48 -21.37
CA ASP A 587 -27.48 -43.75 -19.92
C ASP A 587 -26.24 -43.34 -19.09
N ALA A 588 -25.17 -42.83 -19.71
CA ALA A 588 -23.99 -42.31 -19.02
C ALA A 588 -23.82 -40.78 -19.15
N LEU A 589 -24.66 -40.10 -19.95
CA LEU A 589 -24.64 -38.64 -20.13
C LEU A 589 -25.96 -37.96 -19.76
N PHE A 590 -26.99 -38.76 -19.49
CA PHE A 590 -28.35 -38.33 -19.16
C PHE A 590 -28.89 -39.03 -17.89
N ASP A 591 -28.02 -39.60 -17.05
CA ASP A 591 -28.41 -40.35 -15.84
C ASP A 591 -28.71 -39.47 -14.63
N GLU A 592 -28.21 -38.24 -14.57
CA GLU A 592 -28.41 -37.31 -13.44
C GLU A 592 -29.27 -36.10 -13.83
N GLN A 593 -30.27 -36.28 -14.71
CA GLN A 593 -31.18 -35.21 -15.15
C GLN A 593 -31.92 -34.49 -13.99
N SER A 594 -32.10 -35.14 -12.84
CA SER A 594 -32.69 -34.51 -11.64
C SER A 594 -31.79 -33.47 -10.97
N GLU A 595 -30.50 -33.44 -11.35
CA GLU A 595 -29.49 -32.53 -10.84
C GLU A 595 -29.26 -31.33 -11.76
N VAL A 596 -29.88 -31.32 -12.96
CA VAL A 596 -29.86 -30.19 -13.89
C VAL A 596 -30.64 -29.02 -13.29
N PRO A 597 -30.04 -27.83 -13.13
CA PRO A 597 -30.71 -26.70 -12.52
C PRO A 597 -31.73 -26.05 -13.48
N ASP A 598 -32.75 -25.39 -12.93
CA ASP A 598 -33.71 -24.62 -13.73
C ASP A 598 -33.05 -23.44 -14.46
N THR A 599 -32.06 -22.80 -13.83
CA THR A 599 -31.33 -21.66 -14.38
C THR A 599 -29.84 -21.75 -14.07
N ILE A 600 -29.00 -21.37 -15.02
CA ILE A 600 -27.55 -21.32 -14.83
C ILE A 600 -27.19 -20.09 -13.99
N SER A 601 -26.41 -20.27 -12.92
CA SER A 601 -25.97 -19.16 -12.08
C SER A 601 -24.73 -19.50 -11.26
N GLN A 602 -24.24 -18.52 -10.49
CA GLN A 602 -23.19 -18.72 -9.49
C GLN A 602 -23.49 -19.88 -8.52
N LEU A 603 -24.77 -20.22 -8.30
CA LEU A 603 -25.16 -21.29 -7.38
C LEU A 603 -24.85 -22.69 -7.88
N ASN A 604 -24.64 -22.91 -9.17
CA ASN A 604 -24.47 -24.24 -9.76
C ASN A 604 -23.24 -24.36 -10.68
N SER A 605 -22.46 -23.29 -10.80
CA SER A 605 -21.28 -23.23 -11.66
C SER A 605 -20.10 -22.61 -10.94
N MET A 606 -18.90 -23.06 -11.30
CA MET A 606 -17.65 -22.37 -10.95
C MET A 606 -17.54 -21.03 -11.67
N TYR A 607 -16.89 -20.08 -11.00
CA TYR A 607 -16.51 -18.78 -11.57
C TYR A 607 -15.21 -18.28 -10.94
N PHE A 608 -14.53 -17.35 -11.62
CA PHE A 608 -13.27 -16.76 -11.15
C PHE A 608 -12.27 -17.87 -10.72
N ASP A 609 -11.53 -17.66 -9.63
CA ASP A 609 -10.47 -18.56 -9.16
C ASP A 609 -10.97 -19.92 -8.60
N GLU A 610 -12.28 -20.19 -8.60
CA GLU A 610 -12.80 -21.53 -8.26
C GLU A 610 -12.33 -22.61 -9.24
N ILE A 611 -12.12 -22.23 -10.50
CA ILE A 611 -11.60 -23.12 -11.55
C ILE A 611 -10.17 -23.62 -11.25
N TYR A 612 -9.44 -22.91 -10.38
CA TYR A 612 -8.11 -23.31 -9.94
C TYR A 612 -8.19 -24.14 -8.66
N HIS A 613 -8.75 -23.56 -7.60
CA HIS A 613 -8.67 -24.14 -6.26
C HIS A 613 -9.75 -25.19 -5.99
N GLY A 614 -10.99 -24.95 -6.45
CA GLY A 614 -12.10 -25.90 -6.37
C GLY A 614 -11.79 -27.17 -7.17
N ARG A 615 -11.37 -26.98 -8.43
CA ARG A 615 -10.87 -28.05 -9.30
C ARG A 615 -9.75 -28.85 -8.65
N THR A 616 -8.72 -28.18 -8.13
CA THR A 616 -7.59 -28.89 -7.50
C THR A 616 -8.01 -29.66 -6.25
N GLY A 617 -9.00 -29.17 -5.51
CA GLY A 617 -9.59 -29.93 -4.40
C GLY A 617 -10.21 -31.26 -4.88
N TYR A 618 -10.92 -31.25 -6.01
CA TYR A 618 -11.43 -32.48 -6.64
C TYR A 618 -10.30 -33.40 -7.13
N GLU A 619 -9.28 -32.85 -7.79
CA GLU A 619 -8.13 -33.61 -8.28
C GLU A 619 -7.38 -34.30 -7.14
N MET A 620 -7.12 -33.59 -6.03
CA MET A 620 -6.48 -34.14 -4.84
C MET A 620 -7.31 -35.27 -4.21
N LEU A 621 -8.63 -35.12 -4.15
CA LEU A 621 -9.53 -36.14 -3.61
C LEU A 621 -9.47 -37.43 -4.44
N HIS A 622 -9.42 -37.29 -5.77
CA HIS A 622 -9.43 -38.40 -6.72
C HIS A 622 -8.03 -38.88 -7.11
N ARG A 623 -6.98 -38.41 -6.41
CA ARG A 623 -5.57 -38.79 -6.68
C ARG A 623 -5.12 -38.49 -8.12
N MET A 624 -5.65 -37.40 -8.68
CA MET A 624 -5.25 -36.87 -9.98
C MET A 624 -4.06 -35.93 -9.82
N THR A 625 -3.43 -35.56 -10.94
CA THR A 625 -2.39 -34.51 -10.93
C THR A 625 -3.03 -33.17 -10.61
N ALA A 626 -2.53 -32.49 -9.58
CA ALA A 626 -3.01 -31.17 -9.18
C ALA A 626 -2.69 -30.13 -10.28
N TYR A 627 -3.72 -29.41 -10.73
CA TYR A 627 -3.61 -28.35 -11.73
C TYR A 627 -2.98 -27.09 -11.15
N GLU A 628 -3.53 -26.59 -10.03
CA GLU A 628 -3.03 -25.37 -9.40
C GLU A 628 -1.95 -25.70 -8.37
N THR A 629 -0.69 -25.49 -8.76
CA THR A 629 0.53 -25.74 -7.98
C THR A 629 1.29 -24.47 -7.62
N THR A 630 0.78 -23.28 -7.96
CA THR A 630 1.41 -21.98 -7.69
C THR A 630 1.29 -21.54 -6.22
N HIS A 631 0.47 -22.23 -5.42
CA HIS A 631 0.31 -21.99 -3.99
C HIS A 631 0.45 -23.24 -3.11
N PRO A 632 0.86 -23.07 -1.84
CA PRO A 632 0.85 -24.13 -0.83
C PRO A 632 -0.50 -24.87 -0.71
N PRO A 633 -0.50 -26.17 -0.39
CA PRO A 633 -1.69 -27.01 -0.56
C PRO A 633 -2.76 -26.90 0.54
N LEU A 634 -2.45 -26.48 1.77
CA LEU A 634 -3.39 -26.60 2.89
C LEU A 634 -4.76 -25.91 2.65
N GLY A 635 -4.77 -24.77 1.96
CA GLY A 635 -6.02 -24.10 1.60
C GLY A 635 -6.90 -24.95 0.67
N LYS A 636 -6.28 -25.70 -0.24
CA LYS A 636 -6.93 -26.65 -1.15
C LYS A 636 -7.33 -27.93 -0.42
N ASP A 637 -6.57 -28.36 0.59
CA ASP A 637 -6.93 -29.50 1.45
C ASP A 637 -8.26 -29.25 2.20
N PHE A 638 -8.50 -28.02 2.66
CA PHE A 638 -9.79 -27.66 3.28
C PHE A 638 -10.95 -27.68 2.28
N ILE A 639 -10.71 -27.24 1.03
CA ILE A 639 -11.71 -27.30 -0.04
C ILE A 639 -12.01 -28.75 -0.41
N MET A 640 -10.96 -29.57 -0.57
CA MET A 640 -11.03 -31.02 -0.79
C MET A 640 -11.89 -31.70 0.29
N LEU A 641 -11.70 -31.35 1.57
CA LEU A 641 -12.51 -31.89 2.67
C LEU A 641 -13.99 -31.50 2.54
N GLY A 642 -14.29 -30.28 2.09
CA GLY A 642 -15.65 -29.85 1.79
C GLY A 642 -16.30 -30.69 0.68
N ILE A 643 -15.56 -30.91 -0.41
CA ILE A 643 -15.99 -31.76 -1.53
C ILE A 643 -16.21 -33.21 -1.05
N ALA A 644 -15.30 -33.76 -0.24
CA ALA A 644 -15.41 -35.11 0.28
C ALA A 644 -16.66 -35.36 1.15
N ILE A 645 -17.15 -34.33 1.84
CA ILE A 645 -18.32 -34.44 2.72
C ILE A 645 -19.63 -34.17 1.97
N PHE A 646 -19.65 -33.24 1.02
CA PHE A 646 -20.88 -32.73 0.38
C PHE A 646 -20.96 -32.99 -1.13
N GLY A 647 -20.04 -33.78 -1.69
CA GLY A 647 -19.91 -34.01 -3.12
C GLY A 647 -19.27 -32.85 -3.87
N MET A 648 -19.00 -33.05 -5.17
CA MET A 648 -18.53 -32.02 -6.08
C MET A 648 -19.69 -31.10 -6.47
N THR A 649 -20.13 -30.31 -5.50
CA THR A 649 -21.25 -29.37 -5.60
C THR A 649 -20.81 -27.96 -5.20
N ALA A 650 -21.50 -26.94 -5.70
CA ALA A 650 -21.19 -25.54 -5.36
C ALA A 650 -21.17 -25.28 -3.85
N PHE A 651 -22.05 -25.93 -3.11
CA PHE A 651 -21.99 -25.92 -1.65
C PHE A 651 -20.72 -26.59 -1.12
N GLY A 652 -20.37 -27.78 -1.60
CA GLY A 652 -19.24 -28.57 -1.13
C GLY A 652 -17.90 -27.85 -1.22
N TRP A 653 -17.55 -27.30 -2.37
CA TRP A 653 -16.26 -26.59 -2.53
C TRP A 653 -16.21 -25.24 -1.80
N ARG A 654 -17.35 -24.60 -1.50
CA ARG A 654 -17.42 -23.30 -0.78
C ARG A 654 -17.60 -23.41 0.74
N CYS A 655 -18.04 -24.57 1.24
CA CYS A 655 -18.45 -24.74 2.64
C CYS A 655 -17.32 -24.46 3.63
N ALA A 656 -16.13 -25.02 3.39
CA ALA A 656 -14.99 -24.86 4.29
C ALA A 656 -14.54 -23.39 4.40
N GLY A 657 -14.42 -22.68 3.27
CA GLY A 657 -14.08 -21.26 3.25
C GLY A 657 -15.09 -20.41 4.02
N THR A 658 -16.38 -20.74 3.84
CA THR A 658 -17.49 -20.04 4.51
C THR A 658 -17.42 -20.24 6.02
N LEU A 659 -17.13 -21.46 6.48
CA LEU A 659 -16.95 -21.76 7.91
C LEU A 659 -15.79 -20.96 8.52
N PHE A 660 -14.65 -20.86 7.84
CA PHE A 660 -13.54 -20.01 8.29
C PHE A 660 -13.91 -18.53 8.30
N GLY A 661 -14.71 -18.07 7.33
CA GLY A 661 -15.32 -16.73 7.31
C GLY A 661 -16.20 -16.45 8.53
N VAL A 662 -16.97 -17.44 8.99
CA VAL A 662 -17.79 -17.37 10.21
C VAL A 662 -16.89 -17.35 11.45
N MET A 663 -15.88 -18.22 11.53
CA MET A 663 -14.95 -18.31 12.66
C MET A 663 -14.03 -17.10 12.80
N LEU A 664 -13.80 -16.35 11.72
CA LEU A 664 -13.04 -15.10 11.77
C LEU A 664 -13.71 -14.06 12.69
N VAL A 665 -15.04 -14.07 12.80
CA VAL A 665 -15.80 -13.14 13.65
C VAL A 665 -15.48 -13.31 15.14
N PRO A 666 -15.63 -14.51 15.76
CA PRO A 666 -15.27 -14.70 17.15
C PRO A 666 -13.77 -14.57 17.40
N LEU A 667 -12.92 -14.91 16.44
CA LEU A 667 -11.48 -14.68 16.54
C LEU A 667 -11.17 -13.18 16.64
N MET A 668 -11.78 -12.35 15.78
CA MET A 668 -11.60 -10.89 15.80
C MET A 668 -12.13 -10.27 17.09
N TRP A 669 -13.28 -10.74 17.59
CA TRP A 669 -13.79 -10.35 18.91
C TRP A 669 -12.77 -10.62 20.01
N CYS A 670 -12.22 -11.84 20.05
CA CYS A 670 -11.24 -12.26 21.04
C CYS A 670 -9.93 -11.45 20.93
N PHE A 671 -9.48 -11.17 19.71
CA PHE A 671 -8.31 -10.36 19.43
C PHE A 671 -8.43 -8.93 19.96
N ALA A 672 -9.48 -8.22 19.56
CA ALA A 672 -9.70 -6.85 20.01
C ALA A 672 -9.90 -6.76 21.54
N ARG A 673 -10.62 -7.72 22.12
CA ARG A 673 -10.82 -7.84 23.57
C ARG A 673 -9.49 -8.02 24.30
N ARG A 674 -8.63 -8.93 23.85
CA ARG A 674 -7.31 -9.21 24.45
C ARG A 674 -6.35 -8.04 24.31
N LEU A 675 -6.33 -7.40 23.13
CA LEU A 675 -5.46 -6.25 22.86
C LEU A 675 -5.83 -5.05 23.74
N THR A 676 -7.12 -4.74 23.84
CA THR A 676 -7.61 -3.52 24.49
C THR A 676 -7.94 -3.70 25.97
N HIS A 677 -8.16 -4.93 26.44
CA HIS A 677 -8.69 -5.27 27.77
C HIS A 677 -10.10 -4.70 28.02
N LYS A 678 -10.90 -4.53 26.96
CA LYS A 678 -12.28 -4.00 27.04
C LYS A 678 -13.27 -4.96 26.36
N ARG A 679 -14.33 -5.34 27.07
CA ARG A 679 -15.40 -6.23 26.54
C ARG A 679 -16.13 -5.63 25.33
N TRP A 680 -16.52 -4.35 25.43
CA TRP A 680 -17.24 -3.64 24.36
C TRP A 680 -16.40 -3.50 23.08
N ALA A 681 -15.07 -3.47 23.19
CA ALA A 681 -14.17 -3.40 22.05
C ALA A 681 -14.17 -4.72 21.26
N GLY A 682 -14.23 -5.86 21.95
CA GLY A 682 -14.45 -7.17 21.31
C GLY A 682 -15.79 -7.20 20.58
N ALA A 683 -16.86 -6.72 21.23
CA ALA A 683 -18.19 -6.66 20.61
C ALA A 683 -18.23 -5.82 19.35
N MET A 684 -17.65 -4.62 19.41
CA MET A 684 -17.53 -3.73 18.26
C MET A 684 -16.71 -4.38 17.13
N ALA A 685 -15.57 -4.98 17.45
CA ALA A 685 -14.71 -5.62 16.45
C ALA A 685 -15.41 -6.77 15.73
N GLY A 686 -16.11 -7.62 16.48
CA GLY A 686 -16.92 -8.71 15.94
C GLY A 686 -18.04 -8.20 15.04
N ALA A 687 -18.78 -7.16 15.46
CA ALA A 687 -19.86 -6.59 14.67
C ALA A 687 -19.36 -5.95 13.35
N LEU A 688 -18.23 -5.22 13.40
CA LEU A 688 -17.64 -4.61 12.20
C LEU A 688 -17.17 -5.67 11.19
N ILE A 689 -16.43 -6.70 11.64
CA ILE A 689 -15.94 -7.72 10.70
C ILE A 689 -17.09 -8.59 10.16
N ALA A 690 -18.15 -8.80 10.94
CA ALA A 690 -19.38 -9.46 10.48
C ALA A 690 -20.00 -8.74 9.28
N ALA A 691 -20.06 -7.40 9.32
CA ALA A 691 -20.53 -6.54 8.24
C ALA A 691 -19.45 -6.22 7.16
N GLY A 692 -18.30 -6.90 7.20
CA GLY A 692 -17.21 -6.70 6.26
C GLY A 692 -17.46 -7.35 4.90
N PHE A 693 -17.33 -6.56 3.82
CA PHE A 693 -17.64 -6.97 2.44
C PHE A 693 -16.68 -8.05 1.95
N MET A 694 -15.37 -7.75 1.94
CA MET A 694 -14.33 -8.70 1.56
C MET A 694 -14.39 -10.01 2.37
N ARG A 695 -14.67 -9.95 3.68
CA ARG A 695 -14.88 -11.18 4.48
C ARG A 695 -16.01 -12.01 3.88
N PHE A 696 -17.15 -11.39 3.62
CA PHE A 696 -18.32 -12.10 3.11
C PHE A 696 -18.05 -12.69 1.74
N SER A 697 -17.69 -11.88 0.73
CA SER A 697 -17.46 -12.36 -0.65
C SER A 697 -16.32 -13.37 -0.72
N GLN A 698 -15.16 -13.08 -0.10
CA GLN A 698 -13.99 -13.95 -0.19
C GLN A 698 -14.15 -15.27 0.56
N SER A 699 -14.99 -15.32 1.61
CA SER A 699 -15.29 -16.58 2.30
C SER A 699 -16.23 -17.50 1.52
N ARG A 700 -17.01 -16.95 0.58
CA ARG A 700 -18.07 -17.67 -0.14
C ARG A 700 -17.67 -18.15 -1.52
N ILE A 701 -16.44 -17.86 -1.93
CA ILE A 701 -15.85 -18.35 -3.17
C ILE A 701 -14.73 -19.33 -2.77
N ALA A 702 -14.60 -20.46 -3.45
CA ALA A 702 -13.58 -21.46 -3.15
C ALA A 702 -12.17 -20.97 -3.51
N THR A 703 -11.64 -20.06 -2.68
CA THR A 703 -10.30 -19.49 -2.77
C THR A 703 -9.57 -19.64 -1.45
N ILE A 704 -8.24 -19.55 -1.49
CA ILE A 704 -7.38 -19.86 -0.35
C ILE A 704 -7.14 -18.68 0.61
N ASP A 705 -7.60 -17.46 0.25
CA ASP A 705 -7.30 -16.22 0.99
C ASP A 705 -7.90 -16.18 2.39
N ILE A 706 -9.11 -16.74 2.57
CA ILE A 706 -9.80 -16.71 3.86
C ILE A 706 -9.06 -17.54 4.92
N TYR A 707 -8.49 -18.68 4.53
CA TYR A 707 -7.71 -19.55 5.42
C TYR A 707 -6.42 -18.84 5.87
N GLY A 708 -5.67 -18.28 4.90
CA GLY A 708 -4.47 -17.50 5.19
C GLY A 708 -4.77 -16.33 6.15
N THR A 709 -5.81 -15.55 5.86
CA THR A 709 -6.22 -14.41 6.70
C THR A 709 -6.62 -14.83 8.11
N PHE A 710 -7.36 -15.93 8.25
CA PHE A 710 -7.74 -16.47 9.55
C PHE A 710 -6.52 -16.84 10.40
N PHE A 711 -5.57 -17.58 9.84
CA PHE A 711 -4.37 -18.01 10.56
C PHE A 711 -3.40 -16.86 10.85
N ILE A 712 -3.33 -15.84 9.99
CA ILE A 712 -2.59 -14.60 10.27
C ILE A 712 -3.15 -13.89 11.50
N LEU A 713 -4.47 -13.71 11.59
CA LEU A 713 -5.11 -13.11 12.76
C LEU A 713 -4.94 -13.97 14.01
N LEU A 714 -5.00 -15.30 13.86
CA LEU A 714 -4.80 -16.24 14.97
C LEU A 714 -3.37 -16.18 15.51
N GLY A 715 -2.37 -16.14 14.63
CA GLY A 715 -0.97 -15.93 14.98
C GLY A 715 -0.76 -14.59 15.68
N ALA A 716 -1.40 -13.51 15.20
CA ALA A 716 -1.38 -12.21 15.87
C ALA A 716 -2.02 -12.24 17.26
N TYR A 717 -3.14 -12.96 17.44
CA TYR A 717 -3.77 -13.16 18.75
C TYR A 717 -2.84 -13.84 19.75
N PHE A 718 -2.22 -14.95 19.35
CA PHE A 718 -1.28 -15.66 20.20
C PHE A 718 -0.02 -14.84 20.47
N MET A 719 0.46 -14.06 19.51
CA MET A 719 1.61 -13.16 19.72
C MET A 719 1.28 -12.02 20.70
N VAL A 720 0.08 -11.45 20.67
CA VAL A 720 -0.35 -10.49 21.68
C VAL A 720 -0.42 -11.13 23.06
N TRP A 721 -0.92 -12.38 23.15
CA TRP A 721 -0.90 -13.13 24.41
C TRP A 721 0.53 -13.41 24.88
N TYR A 722 1.42 -13.86 23.99
CA TYR A 722 2.84 -14.10 24.29
C TYR A 722 3.50 -12.81 24.81
N CYS A 723 3.35 -11.70 24.09
CA CYS A 723 3.91 -10.42 24.51
C CYS A 723 3.43 -9.98 25.90
N GLN A 724 2.14 -10.17 26.19
CA GLN A 724 1.58 -9.86 27.51
C GLN A 724 2.14 -10.80 28.59
N SER A 725 2.21 -12.10 28.30
CA SER A 725 2.67 -13.10 29.25
C SER A 725 4.17 -12.98 29.55
N VAL A 726 5.02 -12.71 28.55
CA VAL A 726 6.47 -12.54 28.76
C VAL A 726 6.78 -11.38 29.68
N LEU A 727 6.09 -10.25 29.51
CA LEU A 727 6.32 -9.06 30.33
C LEU A 727 5.89 -9.26 31.79
N GLN A 728 4.96 -10.19 32.06
CA GLN A 728 4.40 -10.46 33.38
C GLN A 728 5.07 -11.66 34.07
N ASN A 729 5.16 -12.78 33.36
CA ASN A 729 5.53 -14.11 33.88
C ASN A 729 6.90 -14.60 33.39
N GLY A 730 7.56 -13.86 32.50
CA GLY A 730 8.78 -14.33 31.82
C GLY A 730 8.50 -15.31 30.68
N VAL A 731 9.57 -15.74 30.01
CA VAL A 731 9.47 -16.64 28.85
C VAL A 731 9.00 -18.04 29.24
N ASP A 732 9.47 -18.56 30.38
CA ASP A 732 9.11 -19.89 30.87
C ASP A 732 7.58 -20.01 31.13
N GLY A 733 6.95 -18.95 31.65
CA GLY A 733 5.50 -18.88 31.84
C GLY A 733 4.70 -18.61 30.56
N SER A 734 5.36 -18.53 29.40
CA SER A 734 4.78 -18.09 28.13
C SER A 734 4.97 -19.09 26.98
N LEU A 735 5.38 -20.33 27.28
CA LEU A 735 5.62 -21.37 26.27
C LEU A 735 4.35 -21.75 25.49
N LEU A 736 3.18 -21.80 26.15
CA LEU A 736 1.92 -22.15 25.49
C LEU A 736 1.51 -21.15 24.39
N PRO A 737 1.40 -19.82 24.64
CA PRO A 737 1.11 -18.88 23.57
C PRO A 737 2.20 -18.82 22.49
N MET A 738 3.46 -19.11 22.84
CA MET A 738 4.54 -19.23 21.86
C MET A 738 4.30 -20.42 20.91
N ALA A 739 4.02 -21.60 21.45
CA ALA A 739 3.75 -22.81 20.68
C ALA A 739 2.50 -22.66 19.79
N LEU A 740 1.39 -22.17 20.36
CA LEU A 740 0.15 -21.96 19.60
C LEU A 740 0.30 -20.89 18.52
N GLY A 741 1.09 -19.83 18.79
CA GLY A 741 1.44 -18.83 17.78
C GLY A 741 2.26 -19.40 16.64
N GLY A 742 3.19 -20.31 16.95
CA GLY A 742 3.96 -21.07 15.98
C GLY A 742 3.12 -21.97 15.09
N VAL A 743 2.21 -22.75 15.68
CA VAL A 743 1.26 -23.60 14.94
C VAL A 743 0.38 -22.76 14.00
N ALA A 744 -0.20 -21.67 14.51
CA ALA A 744 -1.02 -20.78 13.69
C ALA A 744 -0.22 -20.15 12.54
N PHE A 745 1.03 -19.75 12.78
CA PHE A 745 1.92 -19.25 11.73
C PHE A 745 2.20 -20.33 10.66
N GLY A 746 2.50 -21.56 11.06
CA GLY A 746 2.68 -22.70 10.16
C GLY A 746 1.47 -22.98 9.27
N LEU A 747 0.27 -23.01 9.86
CA LEU A 747 -0.99 -23.19 9.11
C LEU A 747 -1.23 -22.04 8.12
N GLY A 748 -0.87 -20.81 8.50
CA GLY A 748 -0.91 -19.66 7.60
C GLY A 748 0.03 -19.82 6.40
N CYS A 749 1.31 -20.16 6.66
CA CYS A 749 2.30 -20.39 5.61
C CYS A 749 1.90 -21.53 4.66
N ALA A 750 1.37 -22.62 5.20
CA ALA A 750 0.91 -23.78 4.44
C ALA A 750 -0.37 -23.52 3.64
N SER A 751 -1.12 -22.46 3.96
CA SER A 751 -2.32 -22.05 3.21
C SER A 751 -1.97 -21.10 2.05
N LYS A 752 -1.13 -20.10 2.29
CA LYS A 752 -0.67 -19.11 1.29
C LYS A 752 0.60 -18.41 1.78
N TRP A 753 1.52 -18.06 0.88
CA TRP A 753 2.78 -17.37 1.25
C TRP A 753 2.58 -15.98 1.87
N THR A 754 1.40 -15.37 1.77
CA THR A 754 1.05 -14.18 2.57
C THR A 754 1.15 -14.45 4.09
N GLY A 755 0.98 -15.71 4.52
CA GLY A 755 1.27 -16.14 5.88
C GLY A 755 2.74 -15.94 6.28
N ILE A 756 3.69 -16.14 5.36
CA ILE A 756 5.13 -15.89 5.59
C ILE A 756 5.39 -14.40 5.83
N TYR A 757 4.69 -13.51 5.12
CA TYR A 757 4.80 -12.05 5.34
C TYR A 757 4.42 -11.66 6.77
N ALA A 758 3.43 -12.34 7.36
CA ALA A 758 3.06 -12.12 8.77
C ALA A 758 4.19 -12.50 9.72
N GLY A 759 5.03 -13.48 9.35
CA GLY A 759 6.21 -13.90 10.10
C GLY A 759 7.18 -12.74 10.40
N ALA A 760 7.37 -11.82 9.47
CA ALA A 760 8.19 -10.62 9.69
C ALA A 760 7.61 -9.73 10.81
N GLY A 761 6.30 -9.48 10.78
CA GLY A 761 5.61 -8.72 11.84
C GLY A 761 5.67 -9.42 13.20
N LEU A 762 5.43 -10.75 13.21
CA LEU A 762 5.53 -11.58 14.40
C LEU A 762 6.95 -11.56 14.99
N ALA A 763 7.99 -11.66 14.17
CA ALA A 763 9.38 -11.61 14.60
C ALA A 763 9.74 -10.26 15.24
N VAL A 764 9.30 -9.14 14.64
CA VAL A 764 9.51 -7.80 15.23
C VAL A 764 8.85 -7.68 16.60
N LEU A 765 7.62 -8.21 16.76
CA LEU A 765 6.94 -8.21 18.05
C LEU A 765 7.63 -9.11 19.08
N TYR A 766 8.05 -10.31 18.65
CA TYR A 766 8.75 -11.29 19.46
C TYR A 766 10.07 -10.72 20.02
N LEU A 767 10.92 -10.21 19.14
CA LEU A 767 12.19 -9.58 19.54
C LEU A 767 11.95 -8.28 20.32
N GLY A 768 10.94 -7.51 19.93
CA GLY A 768 10.55 -6.27 20.61
C GLY A 768 10.13 -6.51 22.07
N VAL A 769 9.39 -7.58 22.36
CA VAL A 769 9.02 -7.91 23.73
C VAL A 769 10.20 -8.43 24.54
N LEU A 770 11.11 -9.22 23.95
CA LEU A 770 12.34 -9.64 24.63
C LEU A 770 13.23 -8.45 24.99
N TYR A 771 13.33 -7.46 24.10
CA TYR A 771 14.02 -6.21 24.39
C TYR A 771 13.36 -5.41 25.52
N ALA A 772 12.02 -5.36 25.52
CA ALA A 772 11.27 -4.74 26.61
C ALA A 772 11.48 -5.48 27.95
N ARG A 773 11.53 -6.82 27.93
CA ARG A 773 11.84 -7.68 29.08
C ARG A 773 13.26 -7.45 29.60
N TRP A 774 14.25 -7.37 28.71
CA TRP A 774 15.63 -7.02 29.07
C TRP A 774 15.72 -5.68 29.80
N LYS A 775 14.96 -4.68 29.32
CA LYS A 775 14.89 -3.35 29.95
C LYS A 775 14.28 -3.33 31.35
N GLN A 776 13.48 -4.34 31.73
CA GLN A 776 12.97 -4.47 33.10
C GLN A 776 14.09 -4.87 34.10
N LYS A 777 15.26 -5.31 33.61
CA LYS A 777 16.42 -5.73 34.41
C LYS A 777 16.10 -6.83 35.43
N GLN A 778 15.20 -7.75 35.07
CA GLN A 778 14.89 -8.91 35.91
C GLN A 778 16.10 -9.86 35.99
N PRO A 779 16.38 -10.46 37.16
CA PRO A 779 17.45 -11.46 37.30
C PRO A 779 17.13 -12.68 36.41
N GLY A 780 18.16 -13.31 35.84
CA GLY A 780 17.98 -14.51 35.03
C GLY A 780 17.53 -14.29 33.58
N PHE A 781 17.48 -13.04 33.08
CA PHE A 781 17.10 -12.75 31.68
C PHE A 781 17.85 -13.58 30.64
N TRP A 782 19.14 -13.87 30.82
CA TRP A 782 19.91 -14.69 29.86
C TRP A 782 19.48 -16.16 29.81
N LYS A 783 18.88 -16.68 30.89
CA LYS A 783 18.22 -18.00 30.87
C LYS A 783 16.92 -17.90 30.07
N GLU A 784 16.10 -16.88 30.34
CA GLU A 784 14.87 -16.62 29.57
C GLU A 784 15.15 -16.39 28.08
N PHE A 785 16.23 -15.67 27.75
CA PHE A 785 16.63 -15.40 26.37
C PHE A 785 17.06 -16.68 25.64
N ARG A 786 17.82 -17.57 26.30
CA ARG A 786 18.14 -18.88 25.73
C ARG A 786 16.88 -19.71 25.48
N MET A 787 15.95 -19.72 26.43
CA MET A 787 14.65 -20.38 26.26
C MET A 787 13.87 -19.78 25.09
N ALA A 788 13.86 -18.45 24.96
CA ALA A 788 13.22 -17.77 23.85
C ALA A 788 13.91 -18.03 22.51
N ALA A 789 15.23 -18.18 22.48
CA ALA A 789 15.96 -18.51 21.26
C ALA A 789 15.62 -19.94 20.80
N VAL A 790 15.73 -20.92 21.70
CA VAL A 790 15.40 -22.32 21.41
C VAL A 790 13.91 -22.48 21.07
N GLY A 791 13.02 -21.92 21.88
CA GLY A 791 11.58 -21.94 21.65
C GLY A 791 11.18 -21.19 20.37
N GLY A 792 11.86 -20.08 20.05
CA GLY A 792 11.68 -19.35 18.80
C GLY A 792 12.01 -20.23 17.58
N VAL A 793 13.15 -20.94 17.60
CA VAL A 793 13.52 -21.88 16.53
C VAL A 793 12.54 -23.05 16.47
N ALA A 794 12.24 -23.68 17.61
CA ALA A 794 11.35 -24.84 17.65
C ALA A 794 9.93 -24.50 17.14
N PHE A 795 9.33 -23.42 17.66
CA PHE A 795 7.92 -23.11 17.39
C PHE A 795 7.70 -22.20 16.18
N TYR A 796 8.65 -21.36 15.77
CA TYR A 796 8.47 -20.46 14.62
C TYR A 796 9.30 -20.84 13.39
N ILE A 797 10.11 -21.91 13.46
CA ILE A 797 10.83 -22.45 12.30
C ILE A 797 10.49 -23.93 12.11
N VAL A 798 10.82 -24.78 13.09
CA VAL A 798 10.67 -26.24 12.94
C VAL A 798 9.20 -26.67 12.84
N VAL A 799 8.35 -26.26 13.78
CA VAL A 799 6.91 -26.60 13.75
C VAL A 799 6.22 -26.09 12.48
N PRO A 800 6.38 -24.81 12.05
CA PRO A 800 5.85 -24.33 10.78
C PRO A 800 6.32 -25.13 9.58
N PHE A 801 7.62 -25.48 9.54
CA PHE A 801 8.18 -26.31 8.47
C PHE A 801 7.52 -27.69 8.41
N LEU A 802 7.33 -28.35 9.57
CA LEU A 802 6.67 -29.66 9.63
C LEU A 802 5.20 -29.58 9.19
N ILE A 803 4.47 -28.53 9.59
CA ILE A 803 3.09 -28.31 9.15
C ILE A 803 3.04 -28.08 7.63
N TYR A 804 3.95 -27.27 7.11
CA TYR A 804 4.05 -26.99 5.68
C TYR A 804 4.37 -28.25 4.87
N LEU A 805 5.30 -29.08 5.34
CA LEU A 805 5.61 -30.37 4.72
C LEU A 805 4.40 -31.31 4.77
N ALA A 806 3.72 -31.38 5.92
CA ALA A 806 2.54 -32.23 6.10
C ALA A 806 1.37 -31.85 5.18
N SER A 807 1.24 -30.58 4.76
CA SER A 807 0.20 -30.20 3.79
C SER A 807 0.38 -30.82 2.40
N TYR A 808 1.56 -31.36 2.06
CA TYR A 808 1.77 -32.06 0.79
C TYR A 808 1.34 -33.53 0.81
N LEU A 809 0.66 -33.97 1.87
CA LEU A 809 0.17 -35.35 1.96
C LEU A 809 -0.68 -35.81 0.76
N PRO A 810 -1.55 -34.97 0.13
CA PRO A 810 -2.27 -35.38 -1.08
C PRO A 810 -1.38 -35.70 -2.28
N TYR A 811 -0.21 -35.06 -2.40
CA TYR A 811 0.75 -35.38 -3.46
C TYR A 811 1.32 -36.77 -3.28
N TRP A 812 1.62 -37.15 -2.03
CA TRP A 812 2.08 -38.49 -1.68
C TRP A 812 0.98 -39.55 -1.81
N TRP A 813 -0.29 -39.22 -1.54
CA TRP A 813 -1.42 -40.13 -1.81
C TRP A 813 -1.60 -40.46 -3.29
N LYS A 814 -1.30 -39.49 -4.16
CA LYS A 814 -1.31 -39.66 -5.62
C LYS A 814 -0.12 -40.50 -6.09
N ASP A 815 1.08 -40.19 -5.61
CA ASP A 815 2.31 -40.90 -5.96
C ASP A 815 3.18 -41.12 -4.71
N PRO A 816 3.26 -42.36 -4.18
CA PRO A 816 4.07 -42.67 -3.00
C PRO A 816 5.58 -42.44 -3.17
N THR A 817 6.06 -42.23 -4.40
CA THR A 817 7.46 -41.87 -4.67
C THR A 817 7.76 -40.40 -4.44
N PHE A 818 6.73 -39.54 -4.29
CA PHE A 818 6.87 -38.13 -3.98
C PHE A 818 7.68 -37.93 -2.69
N GLY A 819 8.89 -37.40 -2.84
CA GLY A 819 9.86 -37.25 -1.77
C GLY A 819 10.19 -35.79 -1.46
N LEU A 820 11.24 -35.59 -0.65
CA LEU A 820 11.72 -34.25 -0.28
C LEU A 820 12.26 -33.45 -1.49
N ARG A 821 12.76 -34.14 -2.52
CA ARG A 821 13.22 -33.50 -3.75
C ARG A 821 12.05 -32.91 -4.53
N ASP A 822 10.99 -33.68 -4.76
CA ASP A 822 9.79 -33.22 -5.47
C ASP A 822 9.11 -32.08 -4.70
N TRP A 823 9.05 -32.20 -3.37
CA TRP A 823 8.59 -31.11 -2.51
C TRP A 823 9.41 -29.84 -2.70
N TRP A 824 10.75 -29.95 -2.76
CA TRP A 824 11.64 -28.81 -3.00
C TRP A 824 11.41 -28.21 -4.39
N ASP A 825 11.25 -29.06 -5.40
CA ASP A 825 10.99 -28.66 -6.78
C ASP A 825 9.68 -27.85 -6.85
N CYS A 826 8.61 -28.24 -6.13
CA CYS A 826 7.40 -27.42 -5.99
C CYS A 826 7.70 -26.02 -5.43
N GLN A 827 8.62 -25.88 -4.46
CA GLN A 827 8.95 -24.57 -3.89
C GLN A 827 9.69 -23.69 -4.91
N THR A 828 10.64 -24.28 -5.63
CA THR A 828 11.39 -23.58 -6.67
C THR A 828 10.47 -23.16 -7.82
N TYR A 829 9.52 -24.01 -8.22
CA TYR A 829 8.53 -23.69 -9.23
C TYR A 829 7.60 -22.55 -8.80
N MET A 830 7.05 -22.59 -7.58
CA MET A 830 6.21 -21.50 -7.06
C MET A 830 6.96 -20.17 -7.03
N TYR A 831 8.22 -20.18 -6.60
CA TYR A 831 9.06 -18.98 -6.59
C TYR A 831 9.32 -18.48 -8.02
N TRP A 832 9.72 -19.37 -8.92
CA TRP A 832 9.93 -19.06 -10.33
C TRP A 832 8.66 -18.43 -10.92
N TYR A 833 7.51 -19.10 -10.83
CA TYR A 833 6.22 -18.61 -11.33
C TYR A 833 5.92 -17.19 -10.84
N HIS A 834 5.99 -16.94 -9.52
CA HIS A 834 5.67 -15.62 -8.99
C HIS A 834 6.71 -14.54 -9.30
N SER A 835 7.97 -14.90 -9.50
CA SER A 835 9.06 -13.96 -9.82
C SER A 835 9.12 -13.61 -11.32
N THR A 836 8.65 -14.50 -12.19
CA THR A 836 8.70 -14.34 -13.65
C THR A 836 7.35 -14.06 -14.30
N LEU A 837 6.24 -14.08 -13.54
CA LEU A 837 4.90 -13.81 -14.07
C LEU A 837 4.81 -12.40 -14.66
N LYS A 838 4.67 -12.32 -15.98
CA LYS A 838 4.35 -11.11 -16.74
C LYS A 838 3.01 -11.30 -17.41
N ALA A 839 1.96 -10.79 -16.77
CA ALA A 839 0.59 -10.84 -17.27
C ALA A 839 -0.10 -9.53 -16.93
N THR A 840 -1.05 -9.13 -17.79
CA THR A 840 -1.99 -8.04 -17.51
C THR A 840 -3.37 -8.62 -17.30
N HIS A 841 -4.17 -7.99 -16.44
CA HIS A 841 -5.57 -8.36 -16.24
C HIS A 841 -6.46 -7.13 -16.13
N PRO A 842 -7.65 -7.08 -16.76
CA PRO A 842 -8.51 -5.89 -16.74
C PRO A 842 -8.87 -5.39 -15.33
N PHE A 843 -8.96 -6.31 -14.35
CA PHE A 843 -9.25 -6.00 -12.94
C PHE A 843 -8.02 -6.02 -12.04
N GLU A 844 -6.80 -6.00 -12.60
CA GLU A 844 -5.59 -5.84 -11.79
C GLU A 844 -5.62 -4.52 -11.02
N SER A 845 -5.07 -4.50 -9.81
CA SER A 845 -4.98 -3.30 -8.99
C SER A 845 -3.70 -3.27 -8.17
N ARG A 846 -3.19 -2.06 -7.95
CA ARG A 846 -1.96 -1.78 -7.21
C ARG A 846 -2.23 -1.52 -5.73
N TRP A 847 -1.21 -1.74 -4.89
CA TRP A 847 -1.36 -1.72 -3.45
C TRP A 847 -1.92 -0.40 -2.88
N TYR A 848 -1.60 0.73 -3.50
CA TYR A 848 -2.06 2.04 -3.06
C TYR A 848 -3.54 2.29 -3.35
N THR A 849 -4.10 1.68 -4.41
CA THR A 849 -5.54 1.81 -4.72
C THR A 849 -6.41 1.06 -3.71
N TRP A 850 -5.84 0.07 -3.02
CA TRP A 850 -6.53 -0.70 -1.99
C TRP A 850 -6.83 0.12 -0.73
N LEU A 851 -6.01 1.12 -0.42
CA LEU A 851 -6.15 1.95 0.77
C LEU A 851 -7.46 2.75 0.79
N LEU A 852 -7.92 3.13 -0.40
CA LEU A 852 -9.14 3.92 -0.62
C LEU A 852 -10.27 3.10 -1.24
N ASP A 853 -10.02 1.81 -1.53
CA ASP A 853 -10.95 0.90 -2.21
C ASP A 853 -11.38 1.38 -3.61
N LEU A 854 -10.42 1.87 -4.41
CA LEU A 854 -10.67 2.52 -5.71
C LEU A 854 -10.76 1.54 -6.89
N ARG A 855 -10.35 0.29 -6.71
CA ARG A 855 -10.36 -0.68 -7.82
C ARG A 855 -10.79 -2.07 -7.34
N PRO A 856 -12.11 -2.27 -7.17
CA PRO A 856 -12.70 -3.57 -6.90
C PRO A 856 -12.25 -4.63 -7.90
N VAL A 857 -12.24 -5.89 -7.46
CA VAL A 857 -12.05 -7.04 -8.34
C VAL A 857 -13.42 -7.67 -8.65
N TRP A 858 -13.67 -7.97 -9.92
CA TRP A 858 -14.92 -8.55 -10.36
C TRP A 858 -14.81 -10.08 -10.44
N TYR A 859 -15.67 -10.79 -9.72
CA TYR A 859 -15.64 -12.25 -9.64
C TYR A 859 -16.66 -12.91 -10.55
N TYR A 860 -17.85 -12.32 -10.68
CA TYR A 860 -18.93 -12.97 -11.42
C TYR A 860 -19.89 -11.96 -12.02
N LYS A 861 -20.35 -12.29 -13.23
CA LYS A 861 -21.50 -11.68 -13.90
C LYS A 861 -22.51 -12.76 -14.24
N ASN A 862 -23.76 -12.54 -13.87
CA ASN A 862 -24.84 -13.40 -14.35
C ASN A 862 -25.30 -12.96 -15.74
N SER A 863 -24.93 -13.74 -16.76
CA SER A 863 -25.32 -13.50 -18.16
C SER A 863 -26.63 -14.19 -18.55
N TYR A 864 -27.27 -14.92 -17.64
CA TYR A 864 -28.47 -15.73 -17.90
C TYR A 864 -29.75 -15.14 -17.31
N LEU A 865 -29.70 -13.87 -16.86
CA LEU A 865 -30.86 -13.17 -16.31
C LEU A 865 -31.71 -12.55 -17.41
N GLU A 866 -33.00 -12.38 -17.12
CA GLU A 866 -33.94 -11.64 -17.95
C GLU A 866 -33.53 -10.17 -18.11
N ALA A 867 -33.97 -9.54 -19.20
CA ALA A 867 -33.72 -8.14 -19.46
C ALA A 867 -34.23 -7.24 -18.32
N GLY A 868 -33.38 -6.32 -17.84
CA GLY A 868 -33.69 -5.42 -16.74
C GLY A 868 -33.21 -5.89 -15.36
N LEU A 869 -32.76 -7.13 -15.24
CA LEU A 869 -32.09 -7.66 -14.05
C LEU A 869 -30.57 -7.73 -14.24
N GLN A 870 -29.84 -7.54 -13.16
CA GLN A 870 -28.39 -7.67 -13.10
C GLN A 870 -27.99 -8.48 -11.86
N GLY A 871 -27.02 -9.37 -12.01
CA GLY A 871 -26.45 -10.17 -10.92
C GLY A 871 -24.94 -10.15 -11.03
N SER A 872 -24.26 -9.83 -9.93
CA SER A 872 -22.81 -9.68 -9.91
C SER A 872 -22.22 -10.07 -8.55
N ILE A 873 -20.97 -10.54 -8.55
CA ILE A 873 -20.17 -10.71 -7.34
C ILE A 873 -18.87 -9.92 -7.51
N ALA A 874 -18.56 -9.06 -6.53
CA ALA A 874 -17.31 -8.30 -6.50
C ALA A 874 -16.61 -8.39 -5.13
N GLY A 875 -15.28 -8.30 -5.16
CA GLY A 875 -14.40 -8.19 -4.01
C GLY A 875 -13.95 -6.76 -3.79
N PHE A 876 -14.44 -6.13 -2.72
CA PHE A 876 -14.09 -4.77 -2.29
C PHE A 876 -14.41 -4.60 -0.78
N TYR A 877 -14.24 -3.40 -0.23
CA TYR A 877 -14.32 -3.16 1.20
C TYR A 877 -15.54 -2.32 1.62
N ASN A 878 -15.99 -2.56 2.85
CA ASN A 878 -17.01 -1.71 3.46
C ASN A 878 -16.41 -0.30 3.67
N PRO A 879 -16.99 0.79 3.12
CA PRO A 879 -16.39 2.14 3.22
C PRO A 879 -16.16 2.60 4.66
N VAL A 880 -16.99 2.14 5.60
CA VAL A 880 -16.80 2.44 7.03
C VAL A 880 -15.52 1.79 7.56
N ILE A 881 -15.26 0.53 7.18
CA ILE A 881 -14.05 -0.19 7.62
C ILE A 881 -12.82 0.34 6.89
N CYS A 882 -12.93 0.57 5.57
CA CYS A 882 -11.85 1.04 4.73
C CYS A 882 -11.39 2.44 5.15
N TRP A 883 -12.25 3.45 5.07
CA TRP A 883 -11.85 4.85 5.25
C TRP A 883 -11.64 5.20 6.73
N ALA A 884 -12.48 4.72 7.65
CA ALA A 884 -12.21 4.93 9.08
C ALA A 884 -10.98 4.12 9.54
N GLY A 885 -10.76 2.94 8.96
CA GLY A 885 -9.57 2.12 9.18
C GLY A 885 -8.30 2.85 8.75
N LEU A 886 -8.25 3.34 7.51
CA LEU A 886 -7.13 4.13 6.99
C LEU A 886 -6.87 5.35 7.86
N PHE A 887 -7.90 6.14 8.20
CA PHE A 887 -7.78 7.29 9.09
C PHE A 887 -7.17 6.89 10.45
N CYS A 888 -7.63 5.78 11.04
CA CYS A 888 -7.12 5.31 12.32
C CYS A 888 -5.69 4.76 12.24
N ILE A 889 -5.31 4.11 11.14
CA ILE A 889 -3.93 3.69 10.88
C ILE A 889 -3.02 4.91 10.80
N LEU A 890 -3.40 5.92 10.00
CA LEU A 890 -2.66 7.18 9.88
C LEU A 890 -2.58 7.92 11.23
N LEU A 891 -3.65 7.91 12.03
CA LEU A 891 -3.65 8.51 13.35
C LEU A 891 -2.74 7.75 14.34
N LEU A 892 -2.71 6.42 14.29
CA LEU A 892 -1.79 5.62 15.11
C LEU A 892 -0.34 5.87 14.69
N LEU A 893 -0.07 5.92 13.39
CA LEU A 893 1.24 6.24 12.83
C LEU A 893 1.68 7.64 13.29
N TRP A 894 0.82 8.63 13.11
CA TRP A 894 1.02 10.00 13.59
C TRP A 894 1.34 10.05 15.08
N ARG A 895 0.59 9.31 15.92
CA ARG A 895 0.89 9.22 17.35
C ARG A 895 2.28 8.65 17.59
N GLN A 896 2.73 7.63 16.85
CA GLN A 896 4.07 7.08 17.04
C GLN A 896 5.17 8.06 16.67
N VAL A 897 5.08 8.67 15.49
CA VAL A 897 6.11 9.59 14.98
C VAL A 897 6.13 10.88 15.80
N SER A 898 5.00 11.34 16.33
CA SER A 898 4.92 12.48 17.27
C SER A 898 5.31 12.14 18.72
N ALA A 899 5.86 10.94 18.97
CA ALA A 899 6.23 10.43 20.29
C ALA A 899 5.07 10.31 21.31
N ARG A 900 3.81 10.41 20.85
CA ARG A 900 2.57 10.27 21.63
C ARG A 900 1.96 8.87 21.57
N GLY A 901 2.59 7.95 20.86
CA GLY A 901 2.08 6.60 20.60
C GLY A 901 2.38 5.61 21.72
N THR A 902 1.63 4.50 21.69
CA THR A 902 1.62 3.43 22.69
C THR A 902 2.18 2.14 22.11
N ALA A 903 2.63 1.21 22.95
CA ALA A 903 3.12 -0.09 22.47
C ALA A 903 2.03 -0.88 21.71
N LYS A 904 0.77 -0.82 22.17
CA LYS A 904 -0.37 -1.43 21.47
C LYS A 904 -0.56 -0.84 20.08
N GLY A 905 -0.46 0.49 19.94
CA GLY A 905 -0.54 1.15 18.64
C GLY A 905 0.60 0.75 17.71
N ALA A 906 1.82 0.60 18.24
CA ALA A 906 2.97 0.14 17.45
C ALA A 906 2.76 -1.30 16.97
N GLY A 907 2.22 -2.17 17.85
CA GLY A 907 1.93 -3.54 17.47
C GLY A 907 0.91 -3.66 16.35
N VAL A 908 -0.17 -2.87 16.38
CA VAL A 908 -1.15 -2.82 15.28
C VAL A 908 -0.52 -2.33 13.98
N LEU A 909 0.32 -1.29 14.04
CA LEU A 909 1.01 -0.78 12.85
C LEU A 909 2.01 -1.79 12.28
N ILE A 910 2.74 -2.53 13.12
CA ILE A 910 3.68 -3.57 12.68
C ILE A 910 2.93 -4.70 11.98
N LEU A 911 1.81 -5.16 12.55
CA LEU A 911 0.99 -6.21 11.94
C LEU A 911 0.41 -5.75 10.60
N TYR A 912 -0.16 -4.54 10.55
CA TYR A 912 -0.65 -3.93 9.32
C TYR A 912 0.45 -3.78 8.26
N ALA A 913 1.60 -3.20 8.63
CA ALA A 913 2.71 -2.96 7.72
C ALA A 913 3.34 -4.25 7.21
N SER A 914 3.42 -5.30 8.04
CA SER A 914 3.95 -6.60 7.60
C SER A 914 3.13 -7.24 6.48
N GLN A 915 1.85 -6.87 6.35
CA GLN A 915 0.97 -7.36 5.30
C GLN A 915 0.96 -6.41 4.09
N LEU A 916 0.96 -5.10 4.31
CA LEU A 916 0.92 -4.12 3.23
C LEU A 916 2.28 -3.92 2.52
N LEU A 917 3.37 -3.75 3.28
CA LEU A 917 4.68 -3.38 2.71
C LEU A 917 5.23 -4.47 1.78
N SER A 918 4.90 -5.73 2.02
CA SER A 918 5.30 -6.83 1.14
C SER A 918 4.78 -6.64 -0.29
N TRP A 919 3.60 -6.06 -0.47
CA TRP A 919 3.00 -5.82 -1.78
C TRP A 919 3.59 -4.62 -2.51
N MET A 920 4.22 -3.69 -1.78
CA MET A 920 4.90 -2.54 -2.40
C MET A 920 6.11 -2.93 -3.24
N LEU A 921 6.66 -4.14 -3.01
CA LEU A 921 7.82 -4.67 -3.71
C LEU A 921 7.44 -5.66 -4.83
N VAL A 922 6.14 -5.95 -5.00
CA VAL A 922 5.65 -6.93 -5.96
C VAL A 922 5.22 -6.22 -7.23
N SER A 923 5.92 -6.50 -8.34
CA SER A 923 5.70 -5.83 -9.64
C SER A 923 4.69 -6.55 -10.55
N ARG A 924 4.54 -7.88 -10.39
CA ARG A 924 3.56 -8.68 -11.15
C ARG A 924 2.12 -8.25 -10.89
N CYS A 925 1.19 -8.77 -11.70
CA CYS A 925 -0.24 -8.58 -11.53
C CYS A 925 -0.70 -8.90 -10.09
N THR A 926 -1.50 -7.99 -9.50
CA THR A 926 -2.06 -8.08 -8.14
C THR A 926 -3.51 -7.62 -8.13
N PHE A 927 -4.22 -7.93 -7.05
CA PHE A 927 -5.66 -7.72 -6.92
C PHE A 927 -6.04 -7.25 -5.50
N MET A 928 -7.21 -6.60 -5.38
CA MET A 928 -7.73 -6.00 -4.16
C MET A 928 -7.86 -6.97 -2.96
N TYR A 929 -8.11 -8.26 -3.22
CA TYR A 929 -8.20 -9.27 -2.15
C TYR A 929 -6.87 -9.51 -1.43
N HIS A 930 -5.72 -9.17 -2.02
CA HIS A 930 -4.42 -9.25 -1.35
C HIS A 930 -4.30 -8.33 -0.13
N TYR A 931 -5.11 -7.27 -0.07
CA TYR A 931 -5.21 -6.37 1.07
C TYR A 931 -6.03 -6.95 2.23
N PHE A 932 -6.66 -8.11 2.08
CA PHE A 932 -7.62 -8.62 3.05
C PHE A 932 -7.01 -8.82 4.45
N PRO A 933 -5.81 -9.41 4.63
CA PRO A 933 -5.14 -9.47 5.94
C PRO A 933 -4.86 -8.10 6.54
N SER A 934 -4.42 -7.12 5.74
CA SER A 934 -4.16 -5.75 6.20
C SER A 934 -5.44 -5.07 6.70
N SER A 935 -6.58 -5.29 6.04
CA SER A 935 -7.87 -4.70 6.41
C SER A 935 -8.33 -5.10 7.83
N VAL A 936 -7.99 -6.30 8.29
CA VAL A 936 -8.29 -6.78 9.66
C VAL A 936 -7.55 -5.94 10.71
N PHE A 937 -6.31 -5.55 10.41
CA PHE A 937 -5.52 -4.68 11.29
C PHE A 937 -5.94 -3.21 11.17
N ALA A 938 -6.44 -2.75 10.01
CA ALA A 938 -7.09 -1.46 9.87
C ALA A 938 -8.36 -1.35 10.74
N LEU A 939 -9.21 -2.38 10.75
CA LEU A 939 -10.36 -2.48 11.65
C LEU A 939 -9.92 -2.46 13.12
N THR A 940 -8.85 -3.19 13.46
CA THR A 940 -8.26 -3.17 14.81
C THR A 940 -7.82 -1.76 15.21
N ALA A 941 -7.28 -0.96 14.28
CA ALA A 941 -6.89 0.41 14.53
C ALA A 941 -8.09 1.29 14.94
N VAL A 942 -9.25 1.13 14.29
CA VAL A 942 -10.50 1.83 14.66
C VAL A 942 -10.84 1.57 16.12
N VAL A 943 -10.91 0.29 16.48
CA VAL A 943 -11.27 -0.14 17.84
C VAL A 943 -10.25 0.40 18.85
N LEU A 944 -8.96 0.29 18.56
CA LEU A 944 -7.89 0.74 19.44
C LEU A 944 -7.94 2.26 19.64
N VAL A 945 -8.15 3.06 18.58
CA VAL A 945 -8.24 4.52 18.66
C VAL A 945 -9.40 4.94 19.55
N LEU A 946 -10.59 4.35 19.38
CA LEU A 946 -11.76 4.66 20.21
C LEU A 946 -11.54 4.27 21.67
N THR A 947 -10.91 3.12 21.95
CA THR A 947 -10.59 2.73 23.34
C THR A 947 -9.61 3.68 24.02
N GLN A 948 -8.81 4.41 23.26
CA GLN A 948 -7.84 5.40 23.77
C GLN A 948 -8.45 6.81 23.95
N MET A 949 -9.72 7.04 23.58
CA MET A 949 -10.38 8.32 23.82
C MET A 949 -10.60 8.59 25.31
N LYS A 950 -10.42 9.85 25.74
CA LYS A 950 -10.66 10.24 27.14
C LYS A 950 -12.12 10.01 27.58
N ARG A 951 -13.07 10.34 26.69
CA ARG A 951 -14.52 10.22 26.92
C ARG A 951 -15.04 8.90 26.37
N GLN A 952 -15.06 7.87 27.23
CA GLN A 952 -15.47 6.51 26.86
C GLN A 952 -16.97 6.40 26.54
N ASP A 953 -17.80 7.29 27.07
CA ASP A 953 -19.23 7.44 26.72
C ASP A 953 -19.38 7.78 25.24
N ARG A 954 -18.65 8.81 24.77
CA ARG A 954 -18.65 9.23 23.37
C ARG A 954 -18.02 8.18 22.46
N ALA A 955 -16.92 7.55 22.90
CA ALA A 955 -16.26 6.50 22.14
C ALA A 955 -17.18 5.32 21.82
N LYS A 956 -17.97 4.86 22.81
CA LYS A 956 -18.95 3.78 22.61
C LYS A 956 -20.09 4.20 21.67
N LYS A 957 -20.57 5.45 21.77
CA LYS A 957 -21.60 5.98 20.85
C LYS A 957 -21.09 6.04 19.41
N ILE A 958 -19.87 6.53 19.20
CA ILE A 958 -19.20 6.53 17.89
C ILE A 958 -19.04 5.09 17.39
N GLY A 959 -18.53 4.19 18.24
CA GLY A 959 -18.36 2.78 17.89
C GLY A 959 -19.68 2.10 17.48
N ALA A 960 -20.77 2.35 18.21
CA ALA A 960 -22.10 1.86 17.85
C ALA A 960 -22.60 2.47 16.53
N GLY A 961 -22.43 3.78 16.33
CA GLY A 961 -22.76 4.45 15.07
C GLY A 961 -22.01 3.87 13.86
N LEU A 962 -20.71 3.58 14.02
CA LEU A 962 -19.92 2.91 12.98
C LEU A 962 -20.40 1.49 12.70
N CYS A 963 -20.81 0.72 13.72
CA CYS A 963 -21.37 -0.61 13.51
C CYS A 963 -22.70 -0.57 12.76
N ILE A 964 -23.57 0.40 13.10
CA ILE A 964 -24.87 0.59 12.42
C ILE A 964 -24.63 1.02 10.97
N ALA A 965 -23.75 2.00 10.72
CA ALA A 965 -23.40 2.43 9.38
C ALA A 965 -22.81 1.29 8.55
N ALA A 966 -21.89 0.51 9.11
CA ALA A 966 -21.30 -0.64 8.43
C ALA A 966 -22.37 -1.70 8.08
N LEU A 967 -23.32 -1.95 8.97
CA LEU A 967 -24.43 -2.88 8.73
C LEU A 967 -25.38 -2.36 7.64
N MET A 968 -25.71 -1.07 7.63
CA MET A 968 -26.52 -0.46 6.57
C MET A 968 -25.84 -0.56 5.21
N CYS A 969 -24.53 -0.27 5.15
CA CYS A 969 -23.75 -0.48 3.94
C CYS A 969 -23.77 -1.96 3.53
N PHE A 970 -23.59 -2.90 4.47
CA PHE A 970 -23.66 -4.33 4.16
C PHE A 970 -25.01 -4.75 3.58
N ALA A 971 -26.12 -4.26 4.14
CA ALA A 971 -27.45 -4.54 3.62
C ALA A 971 -27.66 -3.98 2.20
N TRP A 972 -27.19 -2.75 1.92
CA TRP A 972 -27.31 -2.12 0.60
C TRP A 972 -26.49 -2.85 -0.48
N PHE A 973 -25.26 -3.22 -0.14
CA PHE A 973 -24.34 -3.89 -1.06
C PHE A 973 -24.49 -5.42 -1.07
N TYR A 974 -25.31 -6.01 -0.21
CA TYR A 974 -25.50 -7.46 -0.14
C TYR A 974 -25.72 -8.14 -1.51
N PRO A 975 -26.53 -7.57 -2.44
CA PRO A 975 -26.72 -8.20 -3.74
C PRO A 975 -25.43 -8.36 -4.56
N VAL A 976 -24.59 -7.33 -4.64
CA VAL A 976 -23.31 -7.37 -5.37
C VAL A 976 -22.22 -8.18 -4.64
N LEU A 977 -22.44 -8.52 -3.37
CA LEU A 977 -21.55 -9.39 -2.60
C LEU A 977 -21.95 -10.87 -2.67
N SER A 978 -23.22 -11.16 -2.96
CA SER A 978 -23.81 -12.51 -2.93
C SER A 978 -24.21 -13.05 -4.30
N GLY A 979 -24.26 -12.20 -5.34
CA GLY A 979 -24.75 -12.58 -6.66
C GLY A 979 -26.27 -12.56 -6.79
N LEU A 980 -26.98 -11.99 -5.80
CA LEU A 980 -28.43 -11.88 -5.84
C LEU A 980 -28.88 -10.97 -6.99
N PRO A 981 -29.74 -11.43 -7.91
CA PRO A 981 -30.27 -10.61 -8.99
C PRO A 981 -31.07 -9.41 -8.47
N VAL A 982 -30.85 -8.23 -9.06
CA VAL A 982 -31.54 -6.98 -8.72
C VAL A 982 -31.88 -6.17 -9.98
N PRO A 983 -32.84 -5.25 -9.92
CA PRO A 983 -33.10 -4.32 -11.02
C PRO A 983 -31.88 -3.46 -11.35
N THR A 984 -31.71 -3.11 -12.63
CA THR A 984 -30.60 -2.26 -13.11
C THR A 984 -30.40 -0.97 -12.30
N LEU A 985 -31.47 -0.33 -11.84
CA LEU A 985 -31.40 0.88 -11.02
C LEU A 985 -30.67 0.63 -9.68
N TRP A 986 -30.92 -0.52 -9.03
CA TRP A 986 -30.22 -0.88 -7.81
C TRP A 986 -28.74 -1.14 -8.10
N ALA A 987 -28.43 -1.89 -9.16
CA ALA A 987 -27.06 -2.15 -9.56
C ALA A 987 -26.27 -0.86 -9.81
N GLN A 988 -26.84 0.11 -10.53
CA GLN A 988 -26.25 1.44 -10.74
C GLN A 988 -26.00 2.20 -9.43
N SER A 989 -26.91 2.10 -8.46
CA SER A 989 -26.75 2.76 -7.15
C SER A 989 -25.56 2.25 -6.31
N THR A 990 -25.03 1.08 -6.65
CA THR A 990 -23.84 0.51 -5.98
C THR A 990 -22.51 0.98 -6.59
N LYS A 991 -22.53 1.63 -7.76
CA LYS A 991 -21.35 2.23 -8.40
C LYS A 991 -21.07 3.63 -7.80
N ILE A 992 -20.73 3.67 -6.51
CA ILE A 992 -20.53 4.91 -5.75
C ILE A 992 -19.28 5.70 -6.16
N LEU A 993 -18.34 5.04 -6.84
CA LEU A 993 -17.17 5.66 -7.48
C LEU A 993 -17.20 5.34 -8.98
N PRO A 994 -16.85 6.30 -9.86
CA PRO A 994 -16.67 6.07 -11.30
C PRO A 994 -15.81 4.85 -11.63
N SER A 995 -14.78 4.61 -10.84
CA SER A 995 -13.87 3.46 -10.95
C SER A 995 -14.52 2.07 -10.72
N TYR A 996 -15.77 1.98 -10.28
CA TYR A 996 -16.44 0.71 -9.94
C TYR A 996 -17.04 0.03 -11.19
N GLY A 997 -16.25 -0.89 -11.78
CA GLY A 997 -16.58 -1.59 -13.02
C GLY A 997 -17.24 -2.97 -12.90
N PHE A 998 -18.06 -3.25 -11.88
CA PHE A 998 -18.52 -4.61 -11.55
C PHE A 998 -19.98 -5.00 -11.92
N TYR A 999 -20.48 -4.60 -13.10
CA TYR A 999 -21.78 -5.04 -13.66
C TYR A 999 -21.77 -5.04 -15.19
#